data_AF-A0A7C4IA93-F1
#
_entry.id   AF-A0A7C4IA93-F1
#
_cell.length_a   1.000
_cell.length_b   1.000
_cell.length_c   1.000
_cell.angle_alpha   90.00
_cell.angle_beta   90.00
_cell.angle_gamma   90.00
#
_symmetry.space_group_name_H-M   'P 1'
#
loop_
_entity.id
_entity.type
_entity.pdbx_description
1 polymer ?
#
loop_
_entity_poly.entity_id
_entity_poly.type
_entity_poly.pdbx_seq_one_letter_code
_entity_poly.pdbx_strand_id
1 'polypeptide(L)'
;EGEVIDISHMDVQELRRFIEEQIEDAKRQGVLFSVHLKATMMKVSDPIFFGHFVSVYFKEVFDKHAETFASVGVNPNNGLGDLYARIASLPEEKRREIDADIHAVLDKQAELAMVNSDKGITNLHVPRDVIVDASMPAMIRAGGKMWNAAGKTEDTLAVIPDSSYAGIYQAVIDFCKANGALDPATMGSVPNVGLMAQAAEEYGSHNKTFEVPAAGTVRVVDSAETTLLSHDVEAGDIWRACQTKDAPIQDWVKLAVNRARATGSPAVFWLDESRAHDAQIIEKVGQYLLDHDTDGLDLRILPPAEACTLSLERIVEGEDTISVTGNVLRDYLTDLFPILEVGTSAKMLSIVPLMNGGGLFETGAGGSAPKHVEQFVEENYLRWDSLGEFFALAASFEHLAEVFGNAKAKVLADTLDQANGKFLDQDRSPGRKLGTIDNRGSHFYLALYWAEALAAQTDDAELAAHFAPIAAKLIEHENTIVEELLAVQGKAVDLGGYYQPDNATLTVAGKFDEGRTLGWIAETFGRIPKPKRKLPVLWTVEPTQDGERSFVVRRQGDIQIVLLSYKIPSALHPDVDALGVASEILGNTPNGRLHKELVDKGLAAQVFSYLFPTHDPGVVMFGAVVKKGDPVERARERLIEVVETTFAAQAATDAELQRVRRDGETTFDRTLSSPEEFGVALSEYIALGDWRLFFLARDRLQEVQSADVGAVAQKYFRRDNRTVGTFIPEDHPQRAEIPQAPTAAERLAGFKPRAAAAAGEAFDPSQENIDRRTHRVAIGDLKLALLPKKTRGETVDAVLVFRWGDEKSLFGKSIVAQMTEAMAARGTSRLTRQQIADEMTRLRMTGSLRQFQTDRAHLAEALRLVAHVLRDASFPQAEFETLKRETLTGLQAQLNDPAARSRDALLAHFNTYPEGDPRHYMPLAARIDAVNKLTLDEVRRFHAEFWGTARGEIAIVGDFDDKAIEALIRETFATWPSPAPYAPILSEPRDVKPARIVVDTPDKENAFYRARTNVALRDDDADYPALLLANYIFGGGSGLSNRLIDRVRQRDGISYGAGSALLVNSRDRAGAWQVGGLVAPQNAARFERAVHEEIERMLKDGFTAKEVDDAKNGLLQERLLNRSQDGVVAQAWVGFLEVERTFAFSKQLEDRIRALTPADVIAAVRRHIDPARLTVVVAGDTKKGVK
;
A
#
# COMPACT_ATOMS: atom_id res chain seq x y z
N GLU A 1 -24.22 19.46 -10.12
CA GLU A 1 -25.60 19.71 -10.58
C GLU A 1 -26.51 18.72 -9.85
N GLY A 2 -27.67 19.15 -9.35
CA GLY A 2 -28.60 18.30 -8.59
C GLY A 2 -28.18 17.91 -7.15
N GLU A 3 -26.92 18.11 -6.75
CA GLU A 3 -26.42 17.82 -5.40
C GLU A 3 -27.04 18.75 -4.34
N VAL A 4 -27.56 18.14 -3.26
CA VAL A 4 -28.05 18.85 -2.07
C VAL A 4 -26.85 19.15 -1.16
N ILE A 5 -26.78 20.39 -0.68
CA ILE A 5 -25.76 20.86 0.26
C ILE A 5 -26.47 21.61 1.37
N ASP A 6 -26.28 21.16 2.60
CA ASP A 6 -26.78 21.74 3.84
C ASP A 6 -25.62 22.22 4.71
N ILE A 7 -25.92 23.18 5.59
CA ILE A 7 -25.01 23.64 6.64
C ILE A 7 -25.75 23.67 7.98
N SER A 8 -25.04 23.39 9.07
CA SER A 8 -25.53 23.50 10.43
C SER A 8 -24.42 23.94 11.38
N HIS A 9 -24.78 24.40 12.58
CA HIS A 9 -23.83 24.56 13.67
C HIS A 9 -24.49 24.19 15.01
N MET A 10 -23.68 23.71 15.95
CA MET A 10 -24.05 23.53 17.35
C MET A 10 -23.44 24.67 18.16
N ASP A 11 -24.29 25.54 18.72
CA ASP A 11 -23.90 26.58 19.67
C ASP A 11 -23.39 25.92 20.96
N VAL A 12 -22.14 26.20 21.33
CA VAL A 12 -21.51 25.58 22.50
C VAL A 12 -22.00 26.16 23.83
N GLN A 13 -22.48 27.40 23.87
CA GLN A 13 -23.04 27.99 25.09
C GLN A 13 -24.40 27.37 25.41
N GLU A 14 -25.26 27.24 24.41
CA GLU A 14 -26.56 26.57 24.50
C GLU A 14 -26.40 25.07 24.82
N LEU A 15 -25.48 24.36 24.15
CA LEU A 15 -25.16 22.96 24.46
C LEU A 15 -24.72 22.80 25.92
N ARG A 16 -23.83 23.65 26.42
CA ARG A 16 -23.36 23.58 27.81
C ARG A 16 -24.47 23.86 28.81
N ARG A 17 -25.33 24.85 28.54
CA ARG A 17 -26.50 25.15 29.39
C ARG A 17 -27.46 23.95 29.43
N PHE A 18 -27.77 23.37 28.27
CA PHE A 18 -28.60 22.17 28.16
C PHE A 18 -28.04 21.01 29.00
N ILE A 19 -26.72 20.76 28.94
CA ILE A 19 -26.07 19.71 29.75
C ILE A 19 -26.20 19.99 31.25
N GLU A 20 -25.97 21.24 31.70
CA GLU A 20 -26.15 21.63 33.11
C GLU A 20 -27.60 21.37 33.57
N GLU A 21 -28.59 21.80 32.77
CA GLU A 21 -30.02 21.57 33.03
C GLU A 21 -30.38 20.07 33.09
N GLN A 22 -29.84 19.22 32.21
CA GLN A 22 -30.14 17.78 32.18
C GLN A 22 -29.51 17.03 33.36
N ILE A 23 -28.32 17.42 33.82
CA ILE A 23 -27.69 16.82 35.01
C ILE A 23 -28.50 17.16 36.26
N GLU A 24 -28.96 18.41 36.39
CA GLU A 24 -29.85 18.81 37.49
C GLU A 24 -31.21 18.09 37.44
N ASP A 25 -31.77 17.85 36.25
CA ASP A 25 -33.02 17.11 36.09
C ASP A 25 -32.88 15.62 36.46
N ALA A 26 -31.87 14.92 35.93
CA ALA A 26 -31.62 13.52 36.29
C ALA A 26 -31.46 13.35 37.81
N LYS A 27 -30.69 14.25 38.45
CA LYS A 27 -30.51 14.28 39.90
C LYS A 27 -31.81 14.57 40.66
N ARG A 28 -32.66 15.47 40.16
CA ARG A 28 -33.96 15.82 40.75
C ARG A 28 -34.97 14.68 40.64
N GLN A 29 -34.97 13.96 39.52
CA GLN A 29 -35.83 12.80 39.30
C GLN A 29 -35.33 11.54 40.02
N GLY A 30 -34.03 11.48 40.36
CA GLY A 30 -33.42 10.30 40.98
C GLY A 30 -33.21 9.15 39.99
N VAL A 31 -32.89 9.49 38.74
CA VAL A 31 -32.60 8.54 37.65
C VAL A 31 -31.12 8.62 37.25
N LEU A 32 -30.62 7.57 36.58
CA LEU A 32 -29.28 7.59 36.02
C LEU A 32 -29.16 8.68 34.95
N PHE A 33 -28.00 9.30 34.84
CA PHE A 33 -27.64 10.17 33.73
C PHE A 33 -26.82 9.36 32.71
N SER A 34 -27.26 9.32 31.45
CA SER A 34 -26.56 8.63 30.37
C SER A 34 -26.47 9.48 29.10
N VAL A 35 -25.32 9.41 28.44
CA VAL A 35 -24.99 10.15 27.22
C VAL A 35 -24.84 9.17 26.07
N HIS A 36 -25.56 9.42 24.98
CA HIS A 36 -25.63 8.54 23.81
C HIS A 36 -25.21 9.31 22.56
N LEU A 37 -24.01 9.01 22.04
CA LEU A 37 -23.39 9.69 20.88
C LEU A 37 -22.80 8.64 19.92
N LYS A 38 -22.26 9.08 18.77
CA LYS A 38 -21.63 8.19 17.76
C LYS A 38 -20.17 8.56 17.47
N ALA A 39 -19.40 8.81 18.54
CA ALA A 39 -18.05 9.37 18.49
C ALA A 39 -17.01 8.60 17.65
N THR A 40 -17.21 7.30 17.40
CA THR A 40 -16.34 6.51 16.51
C THR A 40 -16.52 6.89 15.03
N MET A 41 -17.75 7.19 14.61
CA MET A 41 -18.07 7.54 13.22
C MET A 41 -18.03 9.05 13.03
N MET A 42 -18.71 9.81 13.89
CA MET A 42 -18.69 11.28 13.92
C MET A 42 -17.40 11.83 14.56
N LYS A 43 -16.25 11.42 14.02
CA LYS A 43 -14.88 11.61 14.54
C LYS A 43 -14.40 13.06 14.78
N VAL A 44 -15.25 14.06 14.55
CA VAL A 44 -14.96 15.48 14.79
C VAL A 44 -15.98 16.05 15.79
N SER A 45 -17.28 16.06 15.48
CA SER A 45 -18.31 16.67 16.32
C SER A 45 -18.48 15.97 17.67
N ASP A 46 -18.70 14.66 17.65
CA ASP A 46 -19.18 13.91 18.81
C ASP A 46 -18.12 13.78 19.93
N PRO A 47 -16.81 13.64 19.64
CA PRO A 47 -15.78 13.80 20.66
C PRO A 47 -15.79 15.17 21.33
N ILE A 48 -16.12 16.25 20.61
CA ILE A 48 -16.21 17.61 21.18
C ILE A 48 -17.47 17.70 22.07
N PHE A 49 -18.62 17.21 21.60
CA PHE A 49 -19.85 17.12 22.40
C PHE A 49 -19.60 16.33 23.70
N PHE A 50 -18.98 15.15 23.61
CA PHE A 50 -18.62 14.32 24.77
C PHE A 50 -17.65 15.04 25.71
N GLY A 51 -16.70 15.79 25.17
CA GLY A 51 -15.80 16.65 25.94
C GLY A 51 -16.54 17.72 26.74
N HIS A 52 -17.61 18.30 26.20
CA HIS A 52 -18.48 19.21 26.96
C HIS A 52 -19.26 18.49 28.05
N PHE A 53 -19.82 17.29 27.82
CA PHE A 53 -20.45 16.48 28.88
C PHE A 53 -19.49 16.22 30.04
N VAL A 54 -18.26 15.77 29.76
CA VAL A 54 -17.22 15.52 30.76
C VAL A 54 -16.85 16.80 31.52
N SER A 55 -16.62 17.90 30.79
CA SER A 55 -16.18 19.18 31.37
C SER A 55 -17.27 19.87 32.20
N VAL A 56 -18.54 19.68 31.85
CA VAL A 56 -19.69 20.23 32.59
C VAL A 56 -19.97 19.38 33.83
N TYR A 57 -20.09 18.05 33.68
CA TYR A 57 -20.39 17.16 34.80
C TYR A 57 -19.33 17.27 35.91
N PHE A 58 -18.04 17.31 35.54
CA PHE A 58 -16.92 17.46 36.46
C PHE A 58 -16.42 18.92 36.60
N LYS A 59 -17.28 19.92 36.35
CA LYS A 59 -16.89 21.34 36.33
C LYS A 59 -16.07 21.78 37.55
N GLU A 60 -16.47 21.38 38.77
CA GLU A 60 -15.74 21.74 39.99
C GLU A 60 -14.30 21.19 40.02
N VAL A 61 -14.05 20.01 39.43
CA VAL A 61 -12.71 19.41 39.31
C VAL A 61 -11.89 20.12 38.23
N PHE A 62 -12.49 20.37 37.06
CA PHE A 62 -11.81 21.04 35.94
C PHE A 62 -11.46 22.50 36.28
N ASP A 63 -12.35 23.24 36.95
CA ASP A 63 -12.09 24.61 37.41
C ASP A 63 -10.97 24.63 38.48
N LYS A 64 -11.02 23.73 39.48
CA LYS A 64 -10.04 23.68 40.59
C LYS A 64 -8.64 23.29 40.12
N HIS A 65 -8.52 22.38 39.15
CA HIS A 65 -7.24 21.82 38.70
C HIS A 65 -6.81 22.25 37.30
N ALA A 66 -7.42 23.30 36.72
CA ALA A 66 -7.21 23.75 35.35
C ALA A 66 -5.71 23.83 34.94
N GLU A 67 -4.87 24.51 35.73
CA GLU A 67 -3.42 24.62 35.46
C GLU A 67 -2.71 23.26 35.49
N THR A 68 -3.12 22.37 36.42
CA THR A 68 -2.55 21.03 36.54
C THR A 68 -2.92 20.18 35.32
N PHE A 69 -4.20 20.20 34.91
CA PHE A 69 -4.70 19.45 33.76
C PHE A 69 -4.10 19.93 32.43
N ALA A 70 -3.91 21.24 32.27
CA ALA A 70 -3.18 21.80 31.13
C ALA A 70 -1.72 21.30 31.09
N SER A 71 -1.03 21.23 32.23
CA SER A 71 0.39 20.83 32.28
C SER A 71 0.64 19.37 31.89
N VAL A 72 -0.33 18.46 32.10
CA VAL A 72 -0.23 17.04 31.73
C VAL A 72 -1.01 16.68 30.47
N GLY A 73 -1.68 17.66 29.84
CA GLY A 73 -2.43 17.48 28.59
C GLY A 73 -3.66 16.58 28.73
N VAL A 74 -4.49 16.79 29.76
CA VAL A 74 -5.84 16.18 29.82
C VAL A 74 -6.67 16.70 28.67
N ASN A 75 -7.29 15.81 27.91
CA ASN A 75 -8.28 16.19 26.89
C ASN A 75 -9.65 15.59 27.24
N PRO A 76 -10.66 16.41 27.65
CA PRO A 76 -11.96 15.90 28.04
C PRO A 76 -12.70 15.19 26.89
N ASN A 77 -12.38 15.51 25.63
CA ASN A 77 -12.94 14.86 24.44
C ASN A 77 -12.59 13.37 24.36
N ASN A 78 -11.55 12.93 25.09
CA ASN A 78 -11.16 11.52 25.23
C ASN A 78 -11.77 10.82 26.46
N GLY A 79 -12.57 11.53 27.27
CA GLY A 79 -13.26 11.00 28.44
C GLY A 79 -12.45 10.94 29.73
N LEU A 80 -13.13 10.55 30.82
CA LEU A 80 -12.55 10.43 32.16
C LEU A 80 -11.38 9.42 32.20
N GLY A 81 -11.34 8.45 31.28
CA GLY A 81 -10.23 7.51 31.10
C GLY A 81 -8.91 8.16 30.65
N ASP A 82 -8.96 9.28 29.92
CA ASP A 82 -7.78 10.11 29.62
C ASP A 82 -7.41 10.98 30.82
N LEU A 83 -8.37 11.52 31.58
CA LEU A 83 -8.06 12.21 32.84
C LEU A 83 -7.26 11.28 33.78
N TYR A 84 -7.80 10.10 34.09
CA TYR A 84 -7.08 9.05 34.83
C TYR A 84 -5.77 8.59 34.15
N ALA A 85 -5.61 8.80 32.83
CA ALA A 85 -4.34 8.55 32.14
C ALA A 85 -3.26 9.56 32.51
N ARG A 86 -3.58 10.85 32.43
CA ARG A 86 -2.58 11.91 32.56
C ARG A 86 -2.17 12.10 34.03
N ILE A 87 -3.14 12.04 34.96
CA ILE A 87 -2.85 12.22 36.39
C ILE A 87 -2.03 11.07 37.00
N ALA A 88 -1.95 9.91 36.34
CA ALA A 88 -1.08 8.81 36.78
C ALA A 88 0.41 9.19 36.79
N SER A 89 0.81 10.24 36.05
CA SER A 89 2.16 10.80 36.02
C SER A 89 2.46 11.83 37.12
N LEU A 90 1.44 12.29 37.84
CA LEU A 90 1.57 13.29 38.91
C LEU A 90 2.10 12.68 40.23
N PRO A 91 2.66 13.50 41.14
CA PRO A 91 2.96 13.08 42.51
C PRO A 91 1.72 12.48 43.19
N GLU A 92 1.93 11.42 43.98
CA GLU A 92 0.83 10.66 44.58
C GLU A 92 -0.12 11.51 45.42
N GLU A 93 0.39 12.49 46.17
CA GLU A 93 -0.44 13.42 46.94
C GLU A 93 -1.40 14.23 46.05
N LYS A 94 -0.91 14.77 44.93
CA LYS A 94 -1.74 15.54 43.99
C LYS A 94 -2.73 14.64 43.24
N ARG A 95 -2.32 13.41 42.90
CA ARG A 95 -3.24 12.41 42.31
C ARG A 95 -4.37 12.06 43.27
N ARG A 96 -4.05 11.76 44.54
CA ARG A 96 -5.05 11.48 45.59
C ARG A 96 -6.00 12.66 45.85
N GLU A 97 -5.50 13.90 45.75
CA GLU A 97 -6.37 15.10 45.82
C GLU A 97 -7.39 15.11 44.67
N ILE A 98 -6.92 14.92 43.43
CA ILE A 98 -7.79 14.90 42.24
C ILE A 98 -8.78 13.74 42.28
N ASP A 99 -8.32 12.53 42.63
CA ASP A 99 -9.17 11.34 42.78
C ASP A 99 -10.28 11.60 43.82
N ALA A 100 -9.94 12.23 44.95
CA ALA A 100 -10.90 12.59 46.00
C ALA A 100 -11.92 13.66 45.54
N ASP A 101 -11.49 14.67 44.78
CA ASP A 101 -12.42 15.67 44.23
C ASP A 101 -13.35 15.06 43.17
N ILE A 102 -12.87 14.10 42.36
CA ILE A 102 -13.71 13.35 41.40
C ILE A 102 -14.77 12.53 42.14
N HIS A 103 -14.37 11.80 43.19
CA HIS A 103 -15.32 11.08 44.04
C HIS A 103 -16.33 12.03 44.71
N ALA A 104 -15.89 13.18 45.21
CA ALA A 104 -16.79 14.17 45.81
C ALA A 104 -17.82 14.75 44.81
N VAL A 105 -17.48 14.83 43.51
CA VAL A 105 -18.45 15.18 42.46
C VAL A 105 -19.38 14.00 42.15
N LEU A 106 -18.88 12.77 42.08
CA LEU A 106 -19.72 11.57 41.87
C LEU A 106 -20.74 11.37 43.01
N ASP A 107 -20.34 11.60 44.26
CA ASP A 107 -21.21 11.54 45.44
C ASP A 107 -22.26 12.67 45.48
N LYS A 108 -22.06 13.74 44.70
CA LYS A 108 -22.86 14.98 44.71
C LYS A 108 -23.78 15.13 43.49
N GLN A 109 -23.42 14.60 42.32
CA GLN A 109 -24.17 14.77 41.07
C GLN A 109 -25.25 13.69 40.87
N ALA A 110 -25.91 13.67 39.70
CA ALA A 110 -26.76 12.56 39.28
C ALA A 110 -25.92 11.29 39.10
N GLU A 111 -26.38 10.11 39.52
CA GLU A 111 -25.62 8.87 39.33
C GLU A 111 -25.45 8.57 37.83
N LEU A 112 -24.25 8.13 37.41
CA LEU A 112 -23.96 7.83 36.00
C LEU A 112 -24.31 6.38 35.65
N ALA A 113 -24.83 6.17 34.45
CA ALA A 113 -24.91 4.82 33.88
C ALA A 113 -23.52 4.18 33.72
N MET A 114 -23.45 2.86 33.89
CA MET A 114 -22.20 2.09 33.90
C MET A 114 -22.04 1.22 32.64
N VAL A 115 -20.82 1.22 32.10
CA VAL A 115 -20.36 0.29 31.05
C VAL A 115 -19.90 -1.03 31.68
N ASN A 116 -19.29 -0.94 32.85
CA ASN A 116 -18.89 -2.06 33.71
C ASN A 116 -18.84 -1.59 35.18
N SER A 117 -19.81 -2.00 35.99
CA SER A 117 -19.91 -1.65 37.41
C SER A 117 -18.73 -2.17 38.24
N ASP A 118 -18.34 -3.43 38.02
CA ASP A 118 -17.30 -4.12 38.82
C ASP A 118 -15.91 -3.50 38.66
N LYS A 119 -15.66 -2.86 37.50
CA LYS A 119 -14.44 -2.12 37.17
C LYS A 119 -14.58 -0.60 37.34
N GLY A 120 -15.74 -0.10 37.80
CA GLY A 120 -16.00 1.34 37.98
C GLY A 120 -16.09 2.16 36.70
N ILE A 121 -16.29 1.52 35.54
CA ILE A 121 -16.30 2.20 34.23
C ILE A 121 -17.70 2.78 33.97
N THR A 122 -17.81 4.11 34.14
CA THR A 122 -19.01 4.91 33.84
C THR A 122 -19.13 5.22 32.35
N ASN A 123 -20.32 5.63 31.90
CA ASN A 123 -20.62 6.11 30.56
C ASN A 123 -19.74 7.30 30.11
N LEU A 124 -19.21 8.11 31.05
CA LEU A 124 -18.28 9.22 30.75
C LEU A 124 -16.80 8.81 30.69
N HIS A 125 -16.45 7.52 30.80
CA HIS A 125 -15.05 7.08 30.77
C HIS A 125 -14.40 7.19 29.40
N VAL A 126 -15.07 6.73 28.33
CA VAL A 126 -14.51 6.65 26.98
C VAL A 126 -15.64 6.94 25.97
N PRO A 127 -15.46 7.88 25.03
CA PRO A 127 -16.53 8.38 24.14
C PRO A 127 -17.12 7.34 23.17
N ARG A 128 -16.48 6.18 23.03
CA ARG A 128 -16.86 5.08 22.11
C ARG A 128 -17.41 3.84 22.80
N ASP A 129 -17.55 3.85 24.13
CA ASP A 129 -18.04 2.69 24.88
C ASP A 129 -19.57 2.57 24.87
N VAL A 130 -20.26 3.71 24.72
CA VAL A 130 -21.73 3.80 24.62
C VAL A 130 -22.08 4.50 23.31
N ILE A 131 -22.35 3.71 22.28
CA ILE A 131 -22.68 4.19 20.94
C ILE A 131 -24.21 4.20 20.80
N VAL A 132 -24.79 5.33 20.36
CA VAL A 132 -26.24 5.60 20.41
C VAL A 132 -27.10 4.54 19.73
N ASP A 133 -26.68 4.12 18.54
CA ASP A 133 -27.29 3.08 17.70
C ASP A 133 -27.55 1.77 18.44
N ALA A 134 -26.55 1.21 19.12
CA ALA A 134 -26.64 -0.05 19.85
C ALA A 134 -27.07 0.11 21.32
N SER A 135 -26.77 1.25 21.94
CA SER A 135 -27.05 1.48 23.37
C SER A 135 -28.50 1.85 23.65
N MET A 136 -29.15 2.63 22.78
CA MET A 136 -30.56 2.99 22.97
C MET A 136 -31.49 1.77 22.84
N PRO A 137 -31.37 0.89 21.83
CA PRO A 137 -32.17 -0.33 21.75
C PRO A 137 -31.89 -1.31 22.88
N ALA A 138 -30.63 -1.43 23.33
CA ALA A 138 -30.28 -2.25 24.48
C ALA A 138 -30.96 -1.76 25.78
N MET A 139 -31.00 -0.44 26.00
CA MET A 139 -31.67 0.19 27.13
C MET A 139 -33.19 0.04 27.05
N ILE A 140 -33.79 0.29 25.88
CA ILE A 140 -35.23 0.11 25.62
C ILE A 140 -35.64 -1.34 25.89
N ARG A 141 -34.92 -2.31 25.31
CA ARG A 141 -35.17 -3.75 25.49
C ARG A 141 -34.97 -4.22 26.94
N ALA A 142 -34.07 -3.56 27.70
CA ALA A 142 -33.91 -3.77 29.13
C ALA A 142 -35.04 -3.15 30.00
N GLY A 143 -36.12 -2.67 29.36
CA GLY A 143 -37.28 -2.06 30.03
C GLY A 143 -37.10 -0.59 30.36
N GLY A 144 -36.31 0.14 29.56
CA GLY A 144 -36.00 1.56 29.77
C GLY A 144 -34.84 1.80 30.76
N LYS A 145 -33.97 0.80 30.98
CA LYS A 145 -33.03 0.76 32.12
C LYS A 145 -31.57 0.57 31.72
N MET A 146 -30.68 1.14 32.51
CA MET A 146 -29.23 0.96 32.41
C MET A 146 -28.63 0.54 33.76
N TRP A 147 -27.36 0.11 33.75
CA TRP A 147 -26.68 -0.39 34.94
C TRP A 147 -26.16 0.75 35.82
N ASN A 148 -26.42 0.70 37.12
CA ASN A 148 -25.91 1.62 38.13
C ASN A 148 -24.57 1.16 38.74
N ALA A 149 -23.97 1.96 39.62
CA ALA A 149 -22.68 1.65 40.24
C ALA A 149 -22.71 0.36 41.10
N ALA A 150 -23.88 -0.04 41.60
CA ALA A 150 -24.09 -1.26 42.37
C ALA A 150 -24.36 -2.51 41.51
N GLY A 151 -24.24 -2.42 40.18
CA GLY A 151 -24.46 -3.56 39.27
C GLY A 151 -25.93 -3.98 39.16
N LYS A 152 -26.87 -3.05 39.34
CA LYS A 152 -28.33 -3.25 39.18
C LYS A 152 -28.86 -2.39 38.04
N THR A 153 -30.02 -2.74 37.49
CA THR A 153 -30.68 -1.96 36.44
C THR A 153 -31.67 -0.95 37.01
N GLU A 154 -31.53 0.32 36.61
CA GLU A 154 -32.36 1.46 37.05
C GLU A 154 -32.75 2.35 35.86
N ASP A 155 -33.78 3.17 36.03
CA ASP A 155 -34.26 4.10 34.98
C ASP A 155 -33.21 5.17 34.68
N THR A 156 -33.17 5.66 33.43
CA THR A 156 -32.14 6.60 32.95
C THR A 156 -32.75 7.78 32.17
N LEU A 157 -32.15 8.95 32.33
CA LEU A 157 -32.28 10.08 31.42
C LEU A 157 -31.25 9.91 30.30
N ALA A 158 -31.71 9.39 29.16
CA ALA A 158 -30.87 9.14 27.99
C ALA A 158 -30.70 10.41 27.13
N VAL A 159 -29.60 11.13 27.35
CA VAL A 159 -29.32 12.40 26.70
C VAL A 159 -28.69 12.18 25.32
N ILE A 160 -29.37 12.69 24.29
CA ILE A 160 -28.90 12.86 22.91
C ILE A 160 -29.03 14.36 22.61
N PRO A 161 -27.93 15.11 22.40
CA PRO A 161 -28.00 16.58 22.33
C PRO A 161 -28.54 17.13 21.00
N ASP A 162 -28.33 16.42 19.88
CA ASP A 162 -28.89 16.82 18.58
C ASP A 162 -30.31 16.27 18.41
N SER A 163 -31.26 17.15 18.10
CA SER A 163 -32.68 16.81 18.01
C SER A 163 -33.08 16.10 16.72
N SER A 164 -32.24 16.06 15.67
CA SER A 164 -32.58 15.51 14.35
C SER A 164 -33.09 14.07 14.41
N TYR A 165 -32.57 13.28 15.35
CA TYR A 165 -32.82 11.85 15.45
C TYR A 165 -33.29 11.38 16.83
N ALA A 166 -33.13 12.20 17.88
CA ALA A 166 -33.50 11.83 19.25
C ALA A 166 -34.99 11.44 19.41
N GLY A 167 -35.87 12.10 18.63
CA GLY A 167 -37.32 11.88 18.68
C GLY A 167 -37.78 10.46 18.38
N ILE A 168 -37.04 9.68 17.57
CA ILE A 168 -37.42 8.30 17.25
C ILE A 168 -37.34 7.40 18.49
N TYR A 169 -36.30 7.58 19.32
CA TYR A 169 -36.14 6.78 20.53
C TYR A 169 -37.16 7.18 21.59
N GLN A 170 -37.48 8.47 21.69
CA GLN A 170 -38.55 8.95 22.58
C GLN A 170 -39.91 8.35 22.18
N ALA A 171 -40.23 8.28 20.90
CA ALA A 171 -41.44 7.64 20.40
C ALA A 171 -41.53 6.15 20.81
N VAL A 172 -40.45 5.37 20.65
CA VAL A 172 -40.39 3.97 21.11
C VAL A 172 -40.54 3.86 22.63
N ILE A 173 -39.86 4.73 23.39
CA ILE A 173 -39.91 4.73 24.87
C ILE A 173 -41.35 4.98 25.35
N ASP A 174 -42.03 5.99 24.80
CA ASP A 174 -43.38 6.34 25.24
C ASP A 174 -44.43 5.33 24.72
N PHE A 175 -44.23 4.76 23.53
CA PHE A 175 -45.03 3.64 23.04
C PHE A 175 -44.91 2.41 23.97
N CYS A 176 -43.69 2.05 24.38
CA CYS A 176 -43.46 0.93 25.30
C CYS A 176 -43.96 1.20 26.73
N LYS A 177 -43.96 2.47 27.20
CA LYS A 177 -44.61 2.85 28.46
C LYS A 177 -46.14 2.72 28.40
N ALA A 178 -46.74 3.01 27.25
CA ALA A 178 -48.19 2.93 27.05
C ALA A 178 -48.69 1.50 26.82
N ASN A 179 -47.97 0.71 26.02
CA ASN A 179 -48.43 -0.59 25.51
C ASN A 179 -47.69 -1.80 26.13
N GLY A 180 -46.59 -1.58 26.85
CA GLY A 180 -45.70 -2.63 27.34
C GLY A 180 -44.55 -2.93 26.37
N ALA A 181 -43.74 -3.94 26.70
CA ALA A 181 -42.68 -4.41 25.80
C ALA A 181 -43.28 -5.10 24.56
N LEU A 182 -42.62 -4.93 23.40
CA LEU A 182 -42.96 -5.65 22.17
C LEU A 182 -42.77 -7.18 22.36
N ASP A 183 -43.57 -7.97 21.66
CA ASP A 183 -43.54 -9.44 21.71
C ASP A 183 -42.95 -10.04 20.42
N PRO A 184 -41.68 -10.52 20.44
CA PRO A 184 -41.04 -11.21 19.32
C PRO A 184 -41.80 -12.41 18.73
N ALA A 185 -42.75 -12.99 19.47
CA ALA A 185 -43.54 -14.12 18.97
C ALA A 185 -44.71 -13.73 18.06
N THR A 186 -45.10 -12.45 18.07
CA THR A 186 -46.31 -11.97 17.36
C THR A 186 -46.11 -10.65 16.58
N MET A 187 -45.04 -9.91 16.85
CA MET A 187 -44.75 -8.65 16.16
C MET A 187 -44.37 -8.82 14.69
N GLY A 188 -44.69 -7.81 13.86
CA GLY A 188 -44.19 -7.68 12.49
C GLY A 188 -42.74 -7.19 12.44
N SER A 189 -42.27 -6.78 11.26
CA SER A 189 -40.89 -6.31 11.04
C SER A 189 -40.81 -4.91 10.42
N VAL A 190 -39.76 -4.17 10.77
CA VAL A 190 -39.44 -2.86 10.15
C VAL A 190 -38.11 -2.93 9.40
N PRO A 191 -38.11 -3.44 8.15
CA PRO A 191 -36.93 -3.39 7.29
C PRO A 191 -36.57 -1.94 6.91
N ASN A 192 -35.34 -1.72 6.45
CA ASN A 192 -34.84 -0.40 6.07
C ASN A 192 -34.33 -0.33 4.62
N VAL A 193 -34.54 0.81 3.97
CA VAL A 193 -33.91 1.23 2.71
C VAL A 193 -33.19 2.56 2.95
N GLY A 194 -31.85 2.49 3.06
CA GLY A 194 -31.01 3.60 3.50
C GLY A 194 -30.25 4.32 2.39
N LEU A 195 -30.32 5.66 2.38
CA LEU A 195 -29.53 6.52 1.50
C LEU A 195 -28.09 6.66 2.05
N MET A 196 -27.12 5.97 1.44
CA MET A 196 -25.72 6.00 1.92
C MET A 196 -24.64 6.11 0.84
N ALA A 197 -25.00 5.91 -0.43
CA ALA A 197 -24.02 5.85 -1.52
C ALA A 197 -23.22 7.17 -1.68
N GLN A 198 -21.93 7.03 -1.98
CA GLN A 198 -20.99 8.17 -2.15
C GLN A 198 -20.81 9.05 -0.90
N ALA A 199 -20.94 8.46 0.30
CA ALA A 199 -20.85 9.13 1.60
C ALA A 199 -21.86 10.27 1.73
N ALA A 200 -23.13 9.93 1.53
CA ALA A 200 -24.26 10.84 1.69
C ALA A 200 -24.34 11.40 3.12
N GLU A 201 -24.81 12.65 3.21
CA GLU A 201 -25.20 13.32 4.47
C GLU A 201 -24.04 13.40 5.49
N GLU A 202 -24.28 13.12 6.77
CA GLU A 202 -23.32 13.20 7.87
C GLU A 202 -22.03 12.41 7.63
N TYR A 203 -22.11 11.25 6.97
CA TYR A 203 -20.96 10.36 6.78
C TYR A 203 -19.94 10.96 5.80
N GLY A 204 -20.38 11.89 4.95
CA GLY A 204 -19.50 12.70 4.10
C GLY A 204 -18.94 13.94 4.78
N SER A 205 -19.44 14.32 5.96
CA SER A 205 -19.23 15.66 6.54
C SER A 205 -17.86 15.90 7.19
N HIS A 206 -17.10 14.86 7.54
CA HIS A 206 -15.95 14.99 8.45
C HIS A 206 -14.85 15.95 8.00
N ASN A 207 -14.65 16.14 6.69
CA ASN A 207 -13.68 17.10 6.14
C ASN A 207 -14.25 18.51 5.93
N LYS A 208 -15.49 18.73 6.39
CA LYS A 208 -16.29 19.96 6.35
C LYS A 208 -16.91 20.24 7.74
N THR A 209 -16.37 19.63 8.80
CA THR A 209 -16.74 19.89 10.20
C THR A 209 -15.55 20.55 10.90
N PHE A 210 -15.78 21.63 11.62
CA PHE A 210 -14.72 22.32 12.37
C PHE A 210 -15.27 23.02 13.62
N GLU A 211 -14.42 23.06 14.65
CA GLU A 211 -14.59 23.92 15.83
C GLU A 211 -14.22 25.35 15.43
N VAL A 212 -15.12 26.30 15.62
CA VAL A 212 -14.97 27.68 15.18
C VAL A 212 -13.95 28.41 16.07
N PRO A 213 -12.85 28.95 15.52
CA PRO A 213 -11.75 29.49 16.34
C PRO A 213 -12.01 30.88 16.92
N ALA A 214 -12.98 31.62 16.36
CA ALA A 214 -13.33 32.98 16.77
C ALA A 214 -14.72 33.35 16.22
N ALA A 215 -15.44 34.23 16.92
CA ALA A 215 -16.74 34.73 16.50
C ALA A 215 -16.69 35.42 15.12
N GLY A 216 -17.72 35.21 14.30
CA GLY A 216 -17.82 35.77 12.94
C GLY A 216 -18.89 35.08 12.10
N THR A 217 -18.74 35.11 10.78
CA THR A 217 -19.69 34.49 9.83
C THR A 217 -18.99 33.45 8.98
N VAL A 218 -19.45 32.19 9.01
CA VAL A 218 -19.05 31.14 8.07
C VAL A 218 -19.94 31.23 6.83
N ARG A 219 -19.34 31.17 5.64
CA ARG A 219 -20.04 31.27 4.36
C ARG A 219 -19.61 30.17 3.40
N VAL A 220 -20.58 29.52 2.76
CA VAL A 220 -20.37 28.67 1.58
C VAL A 220 -20.59 29.54 0.34
N VAL A 221 -19.58 29.60 -0.54
CA VAL A 221 -19.61 30.42 -1.75
C VAL A 221 -19.43 29.57 -3.01
N ASP A 222 -20.01 30.02 -4.12
CA ASP A 222 -19.75 29.42 -5.44
C ASP A 222 -18.42 29.93 -6.05
N SER A 223 -18.11 29.47 -7.27
CA SER A 223 -16.92 29.88 -8.01
C SER A 223 -16.92 31.33 -8.52
N ALA A 224 -18.04 32.05 -8.37
CA ALA A 224 -18.19 33.48 -8.63
C ALA A 224 -18.17 34.31 -7.33
N GLU A 225 -17.82 33.69 -6.19
CA GLU A 225 -17.85 34.25 -4.83
C GLU A 225 -19.27 34.62 -4.33
N THR A 226 -20.32 34.17 -5.00
CA THR A 226 -21.71 34.33 -4.55
C THR A 226 -21.92 33.52 -3.28
N THR A 227 -22.38 34.14 -2.19
CA THR A 227 -22.73 33.42 -0.96
C THR A 227 -24.02 32.63 -1.18
N LEU A 228 -23.92 31.31 -1.08
CA LEU A 228 -25.04 30.37 -1.21
C LEU A 228 -25.72 30.14 0.14
N LEU A 229 -24.92 29.91 1.19
CA LEU A 229 -25.37 29.61 2.55
C LEU A 229 -24.43 30.29 3.55
N SER A 230 -24.95 30.71 4.72
CA SER A 230 -24.14 31.36 5.75
C SER A 230 -24.73 31.21 7.15
N HIS A 231 -23.87 31.09 8.16
CA HIS A 231 -24.22 31.21 9.57
C HIS A 231 -23.30 32.21 10.27
N ASP A 232 -23.86 33.07 11.10
CA ASP A 232 -23.10 33.70 12.18
C ASP A 232 -22.83 32.64 13.25
N VAL A 233 -21.63 32.68 13.85
CA VAL A 233 -21.10 31.68 14.77
C VAL A 233 -20.22 32.33 15.84
N GLU A 234 -20.16 31.71 17.01
CA GLU A 234 -19.30 32.11 18.13
C GLU A 234 -18.05 31.22 18.26
N ALA A 235 -17.11 31.64 19.10
CA ALA A 235 -15.88 30.87 19.35
C ALA A 235 -16.19 29.58 20.13
N GLY A 236 -15.78 28.43 19.57
CA GLY A 236 -16.02 27.09 20.10
C GLY A 236 -17.12 26.32 19.36
N ASP A 237 -18.01 26.99 18.63
CA ASP A 237 -19.14 26.33 17.95
C ASP A 237 -18.69 25.23 16.98
N ILE A 238 -19.46 24.14 16.90
CA ILE A 238 -19.17 23.05 15.97
C ILE A 238 -19.98 23.31 14.70
N TRP A 239 -19.34 23.89 13.68
CA TRP A 239 -19.96 24.11 12.36
C TRP A 239 -19.73 22.92 11.43
N ARG A 240 -20.72 22.60 10.60
CA ARG A 240 -20.72 21.44 9.68
C ARG A 240 -21.37 21.78 8.34
N ALA A 241 -20.85 21.22 7.26
CA ALA A 241 -21.58 21.05 5.99
C ALA A 241 -21.62 19.59 5.56
N CYS A 242 -22.80 19.12 5.12
CA CYS A 242 -22.97 17.80 4.52
C CYS A 242 -23.16 17.91 2.99
N GLN A 243 -23.27 16.78 2.30
CA GLN A 243 -23.57 16.75 0.86
C GLN A 243 -24.24 15.44 0.46
N THR A 244 -25.23 15.52 -0.42
CA THR A 244 -25.95 14.34 -0.93
C THR A 244 -26.17 14.48 -2.42
N LYS A 245 -25.58 13.55 -3.19
CA LYS A 245 -25.58 13.60 -4.65
C LYS A 245 -26.88 13.08 -5.24
N ASP A 246 -27.24 13.64 -6.38
CA ASP A 246 -28.49 13.36 -7.09
C ASP A 246 -28.68 11.87 -7.44
N ALA A 247 -27.66 11.23 -8.02
CA ALA A 247 -27.74 9.83 -8.45
C ALA A 247 -27.94 8.83 -7.29
N PRO A 248 -27.25 8.96 -6.12
CA PRO A 248 -27.63 8.25 -4.90
C PRO A 248 -29.10 8.39 -4.49
N ILE A 249 -29.69 9.59 -4.60
CA ILE A 249 -31.11 9.83 -4.23
C ILE A 249 -32.05 9.08 -5.20
N GLN A 250 -31.77 9.14 -6.51
CA GLN A 250 -32.55 8.41 -7.52
C GLN A 250 -32.52 6.89 -7.29
N ASP A 251 -31.34 6.32 -7.03
CA ASP A 251 -31.20 4.87 -6.81
C ASP A 251 -31.83 4.42 -5.47
N TRP A 252 -31.80 5.28 -4.44
CA TRP A 252 -32.50 5.06 -3.17
C TRP A 252 -34.02 5.06 -3.31
N VAL A 253 -34.62 6.02 -4.04
CA VAL A 253 -36.07 6.04 -4.34
C VAL A 253 -36.48 4.80 -5.13
N LYS A 254 -35.70 4.44 -6.15
CA LYS A 254 -35.89 3.21 -6.94
C LYS A 254 -35.83 1.95 -6.08
N LEU A 255 -34.86 1.85 -5.16
CA LEU A 255 -34.74 0.72 -4.24
C LEU A 255 -35.94 0.63 -3.29
N ALA A 256 -36.44 1.76 -2.80
CA ALA A 256 -37.63 1.82 -1.95
C ALA A 256 -38.88 1.28 -2.67
N VAL A 257 -39.14 1.76 -3.90
CA VAL A 257 -40.25 1.25 -4.73
C VAL A 257 -40.11 -0.24 -5.03
N ASN A 258 -38.89 -0.70 -5.36
CA ASN A 258 -38.62 -2.12 -5.60
C ASN A 258 -38.90 -2.99 -4.36
N ARG A 259 -38.51 -2.55 -3.16
CA ARG A 259 -38.75 -3.31 -1.91
C ARG A 259 -40.23 -3.31 -1.52
N ALA A 260 -40.92 -2.17 -1.63
CA ALA A 260 -42.37 -2.08 -1.39
C ALA A 260 -43.14 -3.02 -2.33
N ARG A 261 -42.79 -3.03 -3.63
CA ARG A 261 -43.40 -3.92 -4.62
C ARG A 261 -43.07 -5.40 -4.42
N ALA A 262 -41.85 -5.73 -3.99
CA ALA A 262 -41.42 -7.12 -3.78
C ALA A 262 -42.03 -7.77 -2.54
N THR A 263 -42.33 -6.99 -1.50
CA THR A 263 -42.89 -7.49 -0.22
C THR A 263 -44.39 -7.27 -0.09
N GLY A 264 -44.94 -6.25 -0.76
CA GLY A 264 -46.32 -5.78 -0.55
C GLY A 264 -46.49 -4.91 0.69
N SER A 265 -45.43 -4.67 1.47
CA SER A 265 -45.47 -3.86 2.69
C SER A 265 -45.51 -2.36 2.35
N PRO A 266 -46.25 -1.53 3.12
CA PRO A 266 -46.17 -0.07 3.02
C PRO A 266 -44.74 0.43 3.24
N ALA A 267 -44.35 1.48 2.51
CA ALA A 267 -43.04 2.13 2.67
C ALA A 267 -43.19 3.61 3.04
N VAL A 268 -42.54 4.00 4.13
CA VAL A 268 -42.59 5.36 4.68
C VAL A 268 -41.22 6.00 4.52
N PHE A 269 -41.16 7.16 3.88
CA PHE A 269 -40.00 8.04 3.84
C PHE A 269 -39.96 8.88 5.12
N TRP A 270 -38.91 8.72 5.93
CA TRP A 270 -38.77 9.40 7.22
C TRP A 270 -38.03 10.72 7.01
N LEU A 271 -38.77 11.77 6.69
CA LEU A 271 -38.26 13.08 6.29
C LEU A 271 -39.07 14.18 6.97
N ASP A 272 -38.40 15.10 7.66
CA ASP A 272 -39.04 16.22 8.36
C ASP A 272 -38.98 17.49 7.51
N GLU A 273 -40.12 17.94 6.97
CA GLU A 273 -40.20 19.16 6.15
C GLU A 273 -39.68 20.43 6.87
N SER A 274 -39.60 20.43 8.21
CA SER A 274 -38.99 21.52 8.97
C SER A 274 -37.46 21.52 8.97
N ARG A 275 -36.82 20.40 8.61
CA ARG A 275 -35.36 20.31 8.39
C ARG A 275 -35.07 20.68 6.93
N ALA A 276 -34.31 21.77 6.72
CA ALA A 276 -34.04 22.30 5.38
C ALA A 276 -33.39 21.30 4.40
N HIS A 277 -32.57 20.36 4.91
CA HIS A 277 -32.04 19.24 4.12
C HIS A 277 -33.15 18.28 3.68
N ASP A 278 -33.93 17.77 4.63
CA ASP A 278 -35.01 16.81 4.36
C ASP A 278 -36.06 17.41 3.42
N ALA A 279 -36.40 18.70 3.54
CA ALA A 279 -37.28 19.39 2.59
C ALA A 279 -36.78 19.30 1.13
N GLN A 280 -35.47 19.49 0.90
CA GLN A 280 -34.87 19.32 -0.43
C GLN A 280 -34.81 17.84 -0.88
N ILE A 281 -34.75 16.90 0.06
CA ILE A 281 -34.90 15.47 -0.25
C ILE A 281 -36.37 15.14 -0.59
N ILE A 282 -37.37 15.73 0.09
CA ILE A 282 -38.80 15.55 -0.19
C ILE A 282 -39.14 16.01 -1.61
N GLU A 283 -38.64 17.18 -2.04
CA GLU A 283 -38.80 17.66 -3.43
C GLU A 283 -38.29 16.63 -4.44
N LYS A 284 -37.12 16.03 -4.17
CA LYS A 284 -36.50 15.01 -5.04
C LYS A 284 -37.25 13.67 -5.00
N VAL A 285 -37.71 13.21 -3.83
CA VAL A 285 -38.54 12.01 -3.71
C VAL A 285 -39.84 12.19 -4.51
N GLY A 286 -40.51 13.34 -4.36
CA GLY A 286 -41.71 13.69 -5.13
C GLY A 286 -41.47 13.74 -6.64
N GLN A 287 -40.28 14.16 -7.08
CA GLN A 287 -39.89 14.11 -8.49
C GLN A 287 -39.66 12.67 -8.98
N TYR A 288 -38.80 11.88 -8.33
CA TYR A 288 -38.37 10.58 -8.85
C TYR A 288 -39.38 9.45 -8.66
N LEU A 289 -40.35 9.60 -7.74
CA LEU A 289 -41.48 8.66 -7.67
C LEU A 289 -42.32 8.67 -8.96
N LEU A 290 -42.29 9.75 -9.75
CA LEU A 290 -42.96 9.82 -11.06
C LEU A 290 -42.26 8.98 -12.16
N ASP A 291 -40.99 8.61 -11.95
CA ASP A 291 -40.21 7.78 -12.87
C ASP A 291 -40.45 6.27 -12.65
N HIS A 292 -41.35 5.91 -11.72
CA HIS A 292 -41.63 4.55 -11.31
C HIS A 292 -43.12 4.21 -11.33
N ASP A 293 -43.42 2.94 -11.56
CA ASP A 293 -44.77 2.41 -11.35
C ASP A 293 -45.03 2.30 -9.84
N THR A 294 -45.92 3.16 -9.34
CA THR A 294 -46.37 3.19 -7.93
C THR A 294 -47.80 2.67 -7.76
N ASP A 295 -48.44 2.14 -8.82
CA ASP A 295 -49.82 1.65 -8.75
C ASP A 295 -49.94 0.49 -7.74
N GLY A 296 -50.84 0.64 -6.78
CA GLY A 296 -51.07 -0.36 -5.73
C GLY A 296 -50.06 -0.38 -4.58
N LEU A 297 -49.10 0.56 -4.53
CA LEU A 297 -48.16 0.71 -3.41
C LEU A 297 -48.66 1.77 -2.41
N ASP A 298 -48.51 1.50 -1.11
CA ASP A 298 -48.71 2.49 -0.04
C ASP A 298 -47.37 3.17 0.27
N LEU A 299 -47.15 4.35 -0.31
CA LEU A 299 -45.95 5.16 -0.15
C LEU A 299 -46.31 6.46 0.57
N ARG A 300 -45.65 6.74 1.71
CA ARG A 300 -45.92 7.91 2.56
C ARG A 300 -44.65 8.68 2.85
N ILE A 301 -44.77 9.97 3.18
CA ILE A 301 -43.70 10.80 3.73
C ILE A 301 -44.18 11.31 5.09
N LEU A 302 -43.39 11.09 6.15
CA LEU A 302 -43.73 11.48 7.53
C LEU A 302 -42.47 11.92 8.29
N PRO A 303 -42.58 12.86 9.26
CA PRO A 303 -41.48 13.19 10.17
C PRO A 303 -41.00 11.95 10.95
N PRO A 304 -39.69 11.80 11.25
CA PRO A 304 -39.14 10.57 11.80
C PRO A 304 -39.82 10.02 13.06
N ALA A 305 -40.29 10.88 13.98
CA ALA A 305 -40.98 10.42 15.19
C ALA A 305 -42.41 9.90 14.91
N GLU A 306 -43.13 10.56 14.00
CA GLU A 306 -44.47 10.13 13.56
C GLU A 306 -44.41 8.85 12.74
N ALA A 307 -43.42 8.76 11.84
CA ALA A 307 -43.12 7.55 11.07
C ALA A 307 -42.78 6.37 12.00
N CYS A 308 -41.97 6.60 13.04
CA CYS A 308 -41.64 5.59 14.04
C CYS A 308 -42.88 5.13 14.82
N THR A 309 -43.74 6.06 15.25
CA THR A 309 -45.00 5.73 15.95
C THR A 309 -45.92 4.89 15.06
N LEU A 310 -46.12 5.28 13.80
CA LEU A 310 -46.91 4.49 12.84
C LEU A 310 -46.32 3.09 12.62
N SER A 311 -44.99 2.97 12.50
CA SER A 311 -44.34 1.66 12.39
C SER A 311 -44.56 0.81 13.64
N LEU A 312 -44.53 1.39 14.84
CA LEU A 312 -44.79 0.67 16.11
C LEU A 312 -46.25 0.27 16.28
N GLU A 313 -47.21 1.10 15.87
CA GLU A 313 -48.64 0.75 15.84
C GLU A 313 -48.88 -0.47 14.96
N ARG A 314 -48.24 -0.52 13.78
CA ARG A 314 -48.32 -1.66 12.85
C ARG A 314 -47.57 -2.89 13.36
N ILE A 315 -46.40 -2.71 13.98
CA ILE A 315 -45.55 -3.83 14.44
C ILE A 315 -46.27 -4.68 15.49
N VAL A 316 -47.07 -4.08 16.39
CA VAL A 316 -47.83 -4.83 17.41
C VAL A 316 -49.10 -5.51 16.87
N GLU A 317 -49.56 -5.12 15.68
CA GLU A 317 -50.65 -5.81 14.97
C GLU A 317 -50.13 -7.00 14.12
N GLY A 318 -48.82 -7.24 14.12
CA GLY A 318 -48.16 -8.28 13.32
C GLY A 318 -47.91 -7.83 11.87
N GLU A 319 -47.97 -6.54 11.58
CA GLU A 319 -47.83 -6.00 10.23
C GLU A 319 -46.48 -5.31 9.97
N ASP A 320 -45.91 -5.53 8.78
CA ASP A 320 -44.63 -4.95 8.38
C ASP A 320 -44.75 -3.49 7.93
N THR A 321 -43.65 -2.73 8.06
CA THR A 321 -43.52 -1.38 7.50
C THR A 321 -42.08 -1.13 7.04
N ILE A 322 -41.86 -0.82 5.76
CA ILE A 322 -40.52 -0.44 5.28
C ILE A 322 -40.22 1.00 5.70
N SER A 323 -39.13 1.18 6.46
CA SER A 323 -38.53 2.49 6.71
C SER A 323 -37.61 2.88 5.56
N VAL A 324 -37.80 4.07 4.98
CA VAL A 324 -37.02 4.59 3.87
C VAL A 324 -36.36 5.88 4.33
N THR A 325 -35.04 5.86 4.56
CA THR A 325 -34.40 6.86 5.43
C THR A 325 -33.05 7.36 4.91
N GLY A 326 -32.65 8.53 5.42
CA GLY A 326 -31.26 9.01 5.35
C GLY A 326 -30.25 8.08 6.04
N ASN A 327 -28.98 8.40 5.92
CA ASN A 327 -27.82 7.58 6.27
C ASN A 327 -27.70 7.29 7.78
N VAL A 328 -27.94 8.31 8.61
CA VAL A 328 -27.92 8.17 10.08
C VAL A 328 -29.09 7.33 10.57
N LEU A 329 -30.30 7.61 10.07
CA LEU A 329 -31.51 6.86 10.42
C LEU A 329 -31.45 5.41 9.94
N ARG A 330 -30.88 5.13 8.77
CA ARG A 330 -30.61 3.76 8.28
C ARG A 330 -29.93 2.97 9.39
N ASP A 331 -28.79 3.49 9.84
CA ASP A 331 -27.94 2.88 10.84
C ASP A 331 -28.70 2.66 12.17
N TYR A 332 -29.34 3.72 12.69
CA TYR A 332 -30.08 3.67 13.96
C TYR A 332 -31.24 2.68 13.93
N LEU A 333 -32.00 2.61 12.82
CA LEU A 333 -33.16 1.72 12.69
C LEU A 333 -32.74 0.27 12.47
N THR A 334 -31.63 0.01 11.75
CA THR A 334 -31.09 -1.34 11.55
C THR A 334 -30.43 -1.94 12.78
N ASP A 335 -30.12 -1.15 13.81
CA ASP A 335 -29.88 -1.67 15.16
C ASP A 335 -31.19 -1.78 15.95
N LEU A 336 -32.01 -0.72 15.98
CA LEU A 336 -33.19 -0.60 16.84
C LEU A 336 -34.21 -1.74 16.64
N PHE A 337 -34.76 -1.87 15.45
CA PHE A 337 -35.83 -2.83 15.20
C PHE A 337 -35.32 -4.28 15.30
N PRO A 338 -34.19 -4.67 14.69
CA PRO A 338 -33.61 -6.02 14.84
C PRO A 338 -33.22 -6.41 16.28
N ILE A 339 -32.79 -5.48 17.13
CA ILE A 339 -32.53 -5.76 18.55
C ILE A 339 -33.84 -6.02 19.31
N LEU A 340 -34.95 -5.42 18.91
CA LEU A 340 -36.28 -5.66 19.50
C LEU A 340 -36.93 -6.95 18.94
N GLU A 341 -36.90 -7.15 17.62
CA GLU A 341 -37.47 -8.30 16.89
C GLU A 341 -36.71 -9.61 17.19
N VAL A 342 -35.47 -9.73 16.72
CA VAL A 342 -34.68 -10.98 16.77
C VAL A 342 -33.60 -10.97 17.85
N GLY A 343 -33.56 -9.92 18.65
CA GLY A 343 -32.70 -9.81 19.81
C GLY A 343 -31.24 -9.46 19.55
N THR A 344 -30.87 -9.18 18.30
CA THR A 344 -29.53 -8.77 17.86
C THR A 344 -29.56 -8.29 16.41
N SER A 345 -28.85 -7.21 16.09
CA SER A 345 -28.68 -6.71 14.71
C SER A 345 -27.71 -7.53 13.85
N ALA A 346 -27.03 -8.53 14.44
CA ALA A 346 -26.17 -9.47 13.73
C ALA A 346 -26.94 -10.56 12.94
N LYS A 347 -28.25 -10.71 13.14
CA LYS A 347 -29.10 -11.70 12.44
C LYS A 347 -29.87 -11.08 11.26
N MET A 348 -29.26 -10.10 10.60
CA MET A 348 -29.88 -9.31 9.52
C MET A 348 -29.20 -9.55 8.18
N LEU A 349 -30.01 -9.49 7.13
CA LEU A 349 -29.55 -9.49 5.74
C LEU A 349 -29.31 -8.04 5.31
N SER A 350 -28.05 -7.60 5.23
CA SER A 350 -27.68 -6.26 4.74
C SER A 350 -27.11 -6.36 3.32
N ILE A 351 -27.95 -6.09 2.33
CA ILE A 351 -27.58 -6.11 0.91
C ILE A 351 -27.37 -4.69 0.43
N VAL A 352 -26.22 -4.46 -0.22
CA VAL A 352 -25.87 -3.21 -0.88
C VAL A 352 -25.78 -3.46 -2.38
N PRO A 353 -26.84 -3.19 -3.16
CA PRO A 353 -26.76 -3.15 -4.62
C PRO A 353 -25.80 -2.04 -5.01
N LEU A 354 -24.63 -2.41 -5.55
CA LEU A 354 -23.65 -1.43 -6.00
C LEU A 354 -24.18 -0.79 -7.29
N MET A 355 -24.16 0.55 -7.38
CA MET A 355 -24.68 1.31 -8.53
C MET A 355 -24.11 0.87 -9.90
N ASN A 356 -22.97 0.19 -9.92
CA ASN A 356 -22.33 -0.37 -11.13
C ASN A 356 -22.75 -1.83 -11.46
N GLY A 357 -23.76 -2.38 -10.79
CA GLY A 357 -24.36 -3.70 -11.08
C GLY A 357 -23.79 -4.90 -10.31
N GLY A 358 -22.88 -4.70 -9.35
CA GLY A 358 -22.43 -5.75 -8.43
C GLY A 358 -23.21 -5.77 -7.12
N GLY A 359 -23.06 -6.83 -6.32
CA GLY A 359 -23.58 -6.91 -4.96
C GLY A 359 -22.48 -6.87 -3.91
N LEU A 360 -22.70 -6.11 -2.83
CA LEU A 360 -21.96 -6.23 -1.57
C LEU A 360 -22.95 -6.74 -0.51
N PHE A 361 -22.52 -7.73 0.26
CA PHE A 361 -23.34 -8.43 1.25
C PHE A 361 -22.67 -8.29 2.62
N GLU A 362 -23.20 -7.39 3.44
CA GLU A 362 -22.75 -7.19 4.82
C GLU A 362 -23.41 -8.25 5.71
N THR A 363 -22.61 -8.86 6.60
CA THR A 363 -22.99 -10.05 7.37
C THR A 363 -23.81 -9.75 8.63
N GLY A 364 -24.61 -8.68 8.60
CA GLY A 364 -25.32 -8.09 9.74
C GLY A 364 -25.01 -6.59 9.91
N ALA A 365 -25.81 -5.89 10.71
CA ALA A 365 -25.69 -4.44 10.90
C ALA A 365 -24.87 -4.03 12.16
N GLY A 366 -24.60 -4.97 13.06
CA GLY A 366 -23.90 -4.71 14.33
C GLY A 366 -22.36 -4.65 14.23
N GLY A 367 -21.72 -4.10 15.27
CA GLY A 367 -20.25 -4.03 15.39
C GLY A 367 -19.55 -5.33 15.79
N SER A 368 -18.21 -5.33 15.79
CA SER A 368 -17.33 -6.51 16.02
C SER A 368 -17.30 -7.08 17.45
N ALA A 369 -18.30 -6.79 18.28
CA ALA A 369 -18.55 -7.37 19.60
C ALA A 369 -17.29 -7.58 20.51
N PRO A 370 -16.59 -6.51 20.95
CA PRO A 370 -15.34 -6.61 21.71
C PRO A 370 -15.41 -7.50 22.97
N LYS A 371 -16.57 -7.53 23.64
CA LYS A 371 -16.86 -8.39 24.81
C LYS A 371 -16.88 -9.90 24.50
N HIS A 372 -16.89 -10.30 23.22
CA HIS A 372 -16.79 -11.70 22.79
C HIS A 372 -15.32 -12.13 22.78
N VAL A 373 -14.42 -11.24 22.37
CA VAL A 373 -12.97 -11.47 22.42
C VAL A 373 -12.49 -11.57 23.88
N GLU A 374 -13.04 -10.75 24.80
CA GLU A 374 -12.76 -10.87 26.24
C GLU A 374 -13.06 -12.29 26.76
N GLN A 375 -14.27 -12.81 26.52
CA GLN A 375 -14.63 -14.19 26.92
C GLN A 375 -13.77 -15.25 26.21
N PHE A 376 -13.40 -15.03 24.95
CA PHE A 376 -12.56 -15.98 24.22
C PHE A 376 -11.13 -16.06 24.80
N VAL A 377 -10.56 -14.91 25.19
CA VAL A 377 -9.27 -14.82 25.89
C VAL A 377 -9.34 -15.45 27.28
N GLU A 378 -10.42 -15.20 28.04
CA GLU A 378 -10.55 -15.67 29.42
C GLU A 378 -10.92 -17.16 29.52
N GLU A 379 -11.76 -17.67 28.61
CA GLU A 379 -12.42 -18.98 28.75
C GLU A 379 -12.40 -19.87 27.48
N ASN A 380 -11.74 -19.46 26.38
CA ASN A 380 -11.75 -20.16 25.08
C ASN A 380 -13.18 -20.45 24.56
N TYR A 381 -14.08 -19.49 24.72
CA TYR A 381 -15.48 -19.62 24.31
C TYR A 381 -15.92 -18.41 23.49
N LEU A 382 -16.23 -18.63 22.20
CA LEU A 382 -16.63 -17.58 21.28
C LEU A 382 -18.14 -17.60 21.02
N ARG A 383 -18.87 -16.75 21.74
CA ARG A 383 -20.33 -16.56 21.58
C ARG A 383 -20.75 -15.67 20.40
N TRP A 384 -19.89 -15.51 19.39
CA TRP A 384 -20.24 -14.79 18.15
C TRP A 384 -21.18 -15.65 17.30
N ASP A 385 -22.30 -15.08 16.88
CA ASP A 385 -23.30 -15.78 16.08
C ASP A 385 -23.12 -15.42 14.60
N SER A 386 -22.67 -16.38 13.80
CA SER A 386 -22.34 -16.20 12.38
C SER A 386 -23.55 -16.32 11.44
N LEU A 387 -24.79 -16.38 11.95
CA LEU A 387 -25.98 -16.54 11.10
C LEU A 387 -26.09 -15.47 9.99
N GLY A 388 -25.72 -14.22 10.28
CA GLY A 388 -25.67 -13.14 9.27
C GLY A 388 -24.63 -13.37 8.17
N GLU A 389 -23.53 -14.08 8.46
CA GLU A 389 -22.56 -14.52 7.46
C GLU A 389 -23.17 -15.58 6.53
N PHE A 390 -24.00 -16.48 7.09
CA PHE A 390 -24.65 -17.56 6.34
C PHE A 390 -25.76 -17.03 5.42
N PHE A 391 -26.56 -16.05 5.89
CA PHE A 391 -27.55 -15.34 5.09
C PHE A 391 -26.90 -14.50 3.98
N ALA A 392 -25.83 -13.75 4.30
CA ALA A 392 -25.09 -12.97 3.30
C ALA A 392 -24.46 -13.86 2.22
N LEU A 393 -23.99 -15.06 2.59
CA LEU A 393 -23.44 -16.03 1.65
C LEU A 393 -24.51 -16.63 0.73
N ALA A 394 -25.71 -16.94 1.24
CA ALA A 394 -26.82 -17.42 0.43
C ALA A 394 -27.25 -16.36 -0.61
N ALA A 395 -27.49 -15.12 -0.18
CA ALA A 395 -27.82 -14.01 -1.07
C ALA A 395 -26.69 -13.68 -2.08
N SER A 396 -25.43 -13.88 -1.70
CA SER A 396 -24.28 -13.75 -2.62
C SER A 396 -24.29 -14.83 -3.71
N PHE A 397 -24.65 -16.08 -3.38
CA PHE A 397 -24.81 -17.15 -4.37
C PHE A 397 -26.05 -16.93 -5.26
N GLU A 398 -27.16 -16.45 -4.70
CA GLU A 398 -28.36 -16.09 -5.46
C GLU A 398 -28.06 -14.97 -6.47
N HIS A 399 -27.44 -13.87 -6.03
CA HIS A 399 -26.98 -12.80 -6.93
C HIS A 399 -26.03 -13.31 -8.02
N LEU A 400 -25.10 -14.22 -7.67
CA LEU A 400 -24.20 -14.83 -8.67
C LEU A 400 -24.97 -15.70 -9.68
N ALA A 401 -26.03 -16.38 -9.25
CA ALA A 401 -26.91 -17.12 -10.13
C ALA A 401 -27.75 -16.23 -11.06
N GLU A 402 -28.39 -15.20 -10.52
CA GLU A 402 -29.28 -14.29 -11.25
C GLU A 402 -28.52 -13.38 -12.23
N VAL A 403 -27.46 -12.71 -11.77
CA VAL A 403 -26.75 -11.69 -12.54
C VAL A 403 -25.76 -12.31 -13.53
N PHE A 404 -25.16 -13.47 -13.21
CA PHE A 404 -24.14 -14.12 -14.04
C PHE A 404 -24.59 -15.47 -14.63
N GLY A 405 -25.84 -15.89 -14.42
CA GLY A 405 -26.42 -17.09 -15.04
C GLY A 405 -25.84 -18.41 -14.53
N ASN A 406 -25.36 -18.48 -13.29
CA ASN A 406 -24.69 -19.66 -12.74
C ASN A 406 -25.67 -20.62 -12.05
N ALA A 407 -26.10 -21.66 -12.76
CA ALA A 407 -27.01 -22.69 -12.22
C ALA A 407 -26.45 -23.41 -10.98
N LYS A 408 -25.14 -23.68 -10.89
CA LYS A 408 -24.54 -24.31 -9.70
C LYS A 408 -24.54 -23.38 -8.49
N ALA A 409 -24.44 -22.06 -8.71
CA ALA A 409 -24.60 -21.09 -7.62
C ALA A 409 -26.04 -21.05 -7.11
N LYS A 410 -27.05 -21.21 -7.98
CA LYS A 410 -28.45 -21.35 -7.52
C LYS A 410 -28.62 -22.57 -6.61
N VAL A 411 -28.10 -23.73 -7.01
CA VAL A 411 -28.15 -24.94 -6.17
C VAL A 411 -27.42 -24.73 -4.84
N LEU A 412 -26.29 -24.01 -4.82
CA LEU A 412 -25.58 -23.66 -3.59
C LEU A 412 -26.38 -22.71 -2.69
N ALA A 413 -27.08 -21.70 -3.24
CA ALA A 413 -27.98 -20.83 -2.50
C ALA A 413 -29.18 -21.60 -1.92
N ASP A 414 -29.94 -22.28 -2.77
CA ASP A 414 -31.16 -23.00 -2.41
C ASP A 414 -30.91 -24.08 -1.34
N THR A 415 -29.73 -24.72 -1.36
CA THR A 415 -29.32 -25.70 -0.34
C THR A 415 -28.72 -25.07 0.91
N LEU A 416 -28.10 -23.89 0.82
CA LEU A 416 -27.63 -23.14 1.99
C LEU A 416 -28.81 -22.57 2.78
N ASP A 417 -29.87 -22.11 2.11
CA ASP A 417 -31.09 -21.67 2.79
C ASP A 417 -31.84 -22.82 3.47
N GLN A 418 -31.87 -24.00 2.86
CA GLN A 418 -32.36 -25.22 3.53
C GLN A 418 -31.50 -25.56 4.77
N ALA A 419 -30.18 -25.40 4.68
CA ALA A 419 -29.28 -25.61 5.81
C ALA A 419 -29.47 -24.56 6.91
N ASN A 420 -29.68 -23.29 6.55
CA ASN A 420 -29.99 -22.19 7.45
C ASN A 420 -31.32 -22.43 8.20
N GLY A 421 -32.36 -22.88 7.49
CA GLY A 421 -33.64 -23.27 8.09
C GLY A 421 -33.47 -24.41 9.09
N LYS A 422 -32.82 -25.52 8.68
CA LYS A 422 -32.53 -26.66 9.57
C LYS A 422 -31.64 -26.28 10.77
N PHE A 423 -30.70 -25.35 10.58
CA PHE A 423 -29.83 -24.82 11.63
C PHE A 423 -30.62 -24.07 12.71
N LEU A 424 -31.63 -23.30 12.31
CA LEU A 424 -32.56 -22.61 13.20
C LEU A 424 -33.52 -23.59 13.88
N ASP A 425 -34.16 -24.50 13.12
CA ASP A 425 -35.10 -25.50 13.64
C ASP A 425 -34.48 -26.43 14.69
N GLN A 426 -33.17 -26.67 14.61
CA GLN A 426 -32.40 -27.52 15.52
C GLN A 426 -31.66 -26.74 16.61
N ASP A 427 -31.90 -25.43 16.74
CA ASP A 427 -31.25 -24.50 17.69
C ASP A 427 -29.72 -24.67 17.75
N ARG A 428 -29.05 -24.67 16.59
CA ARG A 428 -27.59 -24.84 16.48
C ARG A 428 -26.80 -23.53 16.53
N SER A 429 -27.46 -22.46 16.98
CA SER A 429 -26.80 -21.19 17.30
C SER A 429 -25.80 -21.35 18.46
N PRO A 430 -24.74 -20.53 18.53
CA PRO A 430 -23.82 -20.53 19.67
C PRO A 430 -24.54 -20.23 20.98
N GLY A 431 -24.23 -21.01 22.01
CA GLY A 431 -24.69 -20.73 23.36
C GLY A 431 -24.02 -19.48 23.96
N ARG A 432 -24.32 -19.23 25.24
CA ARG A 432 -23.69 -18.14 26.02
C ARG A 432 -22.97 -18.62 27.27
N LYS A 433 -22.71 -19.94 27.38
CA LYS A 433 -22.18 -20.61 28.57
C LYS A 433 -21.28 -21.79 28.18
N LEU A 434 -20.19 -21.98 28.92
CA LEU A 434 -19.31 -23.14 28.80
C LEU A 434 -20.08 -24.46 28.89
N GLY A 435 -19.64 -25.47 28.14
CA GLY A 435 -20.31 -26.78 28.06
C GLY A 435 -21.47 -26.83 27.05
N THR A 436 -21.71 -25.74 26.31
CA THR A 436 -22.56 -25.74 25.10
C THR A 436 -21.70 -25.50 23.85
N ILE A 437 -22.24 -25.70 22.65
CA ILE A 437 -21.52 -25.33 21.43
C ILE A 437 -21.30 -23.81 21.36
N ASP A 438 -20.15 -23.41 20.83
CA ASP A 438 -19.83 -22.02 20.53
C ASP A 438 -19.78 -21.79 19.01
N ASN A 439 -19.28 -20.66 18.55
CA ASN A 439 -19.15 -20.32 17.12
C ASN A 439 -18.55 -21.44 16.26
N ARG A 440 -17.55 -22.16 16.77
CA ARG A 440 -16.89 -23.25 16.02
C ARG A 440 -17.82 -24.45 15.84
N GLY A 441 -18.62 -24.74 16.86
CA GLY A 441 -19.63 -25.79 16.81
C GLY A 441 -20.79 -25.43 15.88
N SER A 442 -21.20 -24.17 15.83
CA SER A 442 -22.26 -23.73 14.91
C SER A 442 -21.82 -23.82 13.44
N HIS A 443 -20.57 -23.46 13.13
CA HIS A 443 -19.98 -23.63 11.79
C HIS A 443 -19.95 -25.10 11.35
N PHE A 444 -19.62 -26.03 12.27
CA PHE A 444 -19.69 -27.46 11.99
C PHE A 444 -21.12 -27.93 11.65
N TYR A 445 -22.14 -27.51 12.43
CA TYR A 445 -23.53 -27.90 12.16
C TYR A 445 -24.08 -27.33 10.85
N LEU A 446 -23.71 -26.10 10.47
CA LEU A 446 -24.05 -25.58 9.15
C LEU A 446 -23.42 -26.42 8.04
N ALA A 447 -22.12 -26.72 8.14
CA ALA A 447 -21.41 -27.51 7.13
C ALA A 447 -22.00 -28.92 6.97
N LEU A 448 -22.43 -29.54 8.08
CA LEU A 448 -23.16 -30.80 8.10
C LEU A 448 -24.49 -30.69 7.33
N TYR A 449 -25.36 -29.75 7.73
CA TYR A 449 -26.70 -29.60 7.14
C TYR A 449 -26.66 -29.17 5.67
N TRP A 450 -25.67 -28.36 5.27
CA TRP A 450 -25.48 -27.96 3.88
C TRP A 450 -24.94 -29.09 3.02
N ALA A 451 -23.99 -29.89 3.53
CA ALA A 451 -23.53 -31.10 2.82
C ALA A 451 -24.66 -32.13 2.64
N GLU A 452 -25.54 -32.29 3.64
CA GLU A 452 -26.75 -33.12 3.52
C GLU A 452 -27.70 -32.61 2.43
N ALA A 453 -28.02 -31.31 2.43
CA ALA A 453 -28.90 -30.70 1.42
C ALA A 453 -28.30 -30.80 0.01
N LEU A 454 -27.00 -30.54 -0.15
CA LEU A 454 -26.27 -30.68 -1.42
C LEU A 454 -26.22 -32.12 -1.93
N ALA A 455 -26.15 -33.11 -1.04
CA ALA A 455 -26.20 -34.53 -1.38
C ALA A 455 -27.62 -35.02 -1.72
N ALA A 456 -28.66 -34.37 -1.20
CA ALA A 456 -30.06 -34.78 -1.35
C ALA A 456 -30.81 -34.10 -2.52
N GLN A 457 -30.38 -32.91 -2.96
CA GLN A 457 -31.00 -32.20 -4.09
C GLN A 457 -30.85 -32.94 -5.43
N THR A 458 -31.74 -32.64 -6.38
CA THR A 458 -31.85 -33.33 -7.68
C THR A 458 -31.57 -32.45 -8.90
N ASP A 459 -31.24 -31.17 -8.69
CA ASP A 459 -31.08 -30.18 -9.75
C ASP A 459 -29.68 -30.21 -10.38
N ASP A 460 -28.65 -30.62 -9.61
CA ASP A 460 -27.30 -30.90 -10.11
C ASP A 460 -26.75 -32.24 -9.55
N ALA A 461 -26.73 -33.26 -10.41
CA ALA A 461 -26.28 -34.60 -10.06
C ALA A 461 -24.75 -34.71 -9.80
N GLU A 462 -23.95 -33.77 -10.28
CA GLU A 462 -22.49 -33.76 -10.05
C GLU A 462 -22.20 -33.25 -8.63
N LEU A 463 -22.86 -32.18 -8.20
CA LEU A 463 -22.81 -31.69 -6.83
C LEU A 463 -23.35 -32.74 -5.84
N ALA A 464 -24.48 -33.38 -6.14
CA ALA A 464 -25.01 -34.46 -5.30
C ALA A 464 -24.00 -35.60 -5.10
N ALA A 465 -23.39 -36.08 -6.19
CA ALA A 465 -22.37 -37.13 -6.13
C ALA A 465 -21.08 -36.69 -5.41
N HIS A 466 -20.71 -35.42 -5.49
CA HIS A 466 -19.53 -34.87 -4.81
C HIS A 466 -19.73 -34.73 -3.30
N PHE A 467 -20.90 -34.24 -2.86
CA PHE A 467 -21.18 -33.99 -1.45
C PHE A 467 -21.67 -35.21 -0.68
N ALA A 468 -22.26 -36.23 -1.34
CA ALA A 468 -22.65 -37.48 -0.68
C ALA A 468 -21.55 -38.13 0.22
N PRO A 469 -20.30 -38.33 -0.22
CA PRO A 469 -19.24 -38.86 0.65
C PRO A 469 -18.73 -37.87 1.71
N ILE A 470 -19.02 -36.58 1.59
CA ILE A 470 -18.68 -35.56 2.59
C ILE A 470 -19.74 -35.57 3.70
N ALA A 471 -21.01 -35.50 3.33
CA ALA A 471 -22.14 -35.59 4.25
C ALA A 471 -22.06 -36.88 5.09
N ALA A 472 -21.83 -38.03 4.44
CA ALA A 472 -21.69 -39.32 5.14
C ALA A 472 -20.61 -39.29 6.24
N LYS A 473 -19.45 -38.66 6.00
CA LYS A 473 -18.36 -38.55 6.98
C LYS A 473 -18.65 -37.56 8.10
N LEU A 474 -19.32 -36.44 7.79
CA LEU A 474 -19.71 -35.47 8.81
C LEU A 474 -20.77 -36.05 9.76
N ILE A 475 -21.71 -36.85 9.23
CA ILE A 475 -22.69 -37.62 10.02
C ILE A 475 -21.97 -38.69 10.86
N GLU A 476 -21.04 -39.47 10.27
CA GLU A 476 -20.30 -40.53 10.96
C GLU A 476 -19.49 -40.00 12.16
N HIS A 477 -18.92 -38.80 12.05
CA HIS A 477 -18.02 -38.22 13.05
C HIS A 477 -18.64 -37.08 13.90
N GLU A 478 -19.96 -36.83 13.81
CA GLU A 478 -20.64 -35.71 14.49
C GLU A 478 -20.26 -35.59 15.97
N ASN A 479 -20.46 -36.67 16.73
CA ASN A 479 -20.21 -36.67 18.18
C ASN A 479 -18.73 -36.40 18.51
N THR A 480 -17.79 -37.01 17.76
CA THR A 480 -16.35 -36.84 18.01
C THR A 480 -15.90 -35.40 17.77
N ILE A 481 -16.35 -34.79 16.66
CA ILE A 481 -16.01 -33.39 16.34
C ILE A 481 -16.57 -32.44 17.41
N VAL A 482 -17.81 -32.67 17.84
CA VAL A 482 -18.45 -31.86 18.89
C VAL A 482 -17.71 -32.01 20.23
N GLU A 483 -17.36 -33.24 20.63
CA GLU A 483 -16.58 -33.50 21.85
C GLU A 483 -15.21 -32.81 21.85
N GLU A 484 -14.48 -32.84 20.74
CA GLU A 484 -13.19 -32.16 20.58
C GLU A 484 -13.32 -30.63 20.69
N LEU A 485 -14.34 -30.03 20.08
CA LEU A 485 -14.61 -28.59 20.14
C LEU A 485 -15.06 -28.12 21.55
N LEU A 486 -15.74 -28.97 22.31
CA LEU A 486 -16.10 -28.68 23.71
C LEU A 486 -14.89 -28.84 24.67
N ALA A 487 -13.99 -29.79 24.42
CA ALA A 487 -12.87 -30.10 25.31
C ALA A 487 -11.81 -28.99 25.46
N VAL A 488 -11.81 -27.99 24.57
CA VAL A 488 -10.89 -26.83 24.63
C VAL A 488 -11.42 -25.66 25.46
N GLN A 489 -12.72 -25.63 25.78
CA GLN A 489 -13.38 -24.57 26.55
C GLN A 489 -12.93 -24.52 28.02
N GLY A 490 -13.20 -23.40 28.69
CA GLY A 490 -12.90 -23.17 30.12
C GLY A 490 -11.41 -22.96 30.43
N LYS A 491 -10.62 -22.59 29.42
CA LYS A 491 -9.17 -22.38 29.51
C LYS A 491 -8.84 -21.00 28.94
N ALA A 492 -7.99 -20.22 29.61
CA ALA A 492 -7.53 -18.96 29.04
C ALA A 492 -6.70 -19.21 27.76
N VAL A 493 -6.85 -18.31 26.78
CA VAL A 493 -6.16 -18.35 25.48
C VAL A 493 -5.33 -17.08 25.33
N ASP A 494 -4.01 -17.23 25.17
CA ASP A 494 -3.15 -16.12 24.80
C ASP A 494 -3.22 -15.89 23.28
N LEU A 495 -3.82 -14.78 22.86
CA LEU A 495 -3.89 -14.36 21.46
C LEU A 495 -2.65 -13.56 21.00
N GLY A 496 -1.73 -13.23 21.91
CA GLY A 496 -0.58 -12.37 21.65
C GLY A 496 -0.88 -10.87 21.48
N GLY A 497 -2.16 -10.46 21.42
CA GLY A 497 -2.54 -9.06 21.22
C GLY A 497 -4.06 -8.80 21.17
N TYR A 498 -4.43 -7.57 20.83
CA TYR A 498 -5.82 -7.12 20.62
C TYR A 498 -5.92 -6.30 19.31
N TYR A 499 -5.62 -5.00 19.35
CA TYR A 499 -5.33 -4.14 18.18
C TYR A 499 -4.34 -3.04 18.60
N GLN A 500 -3.31 -2.70 17.82
CA GLN A 500 -2.29 -1.75 18.27
C GLN A 500 -1.46 -1.04 17.16
N PRO A 501 -1.36 0.30 17.17
CA PRO A 501 -0.49 1.10 16.29
C PRO A 501 0.76 1.68 17.01
N ASP A 502 1.21 1.10 18.12
CA ASP A 502 2.16 1.72 19.06
C ASP A 502 3.65 1.67 18.66
N ASN A 503 3.96 1.03 17.54
CA ASN A 503 5.25 1.06 16.87
C ASN A 503 5.27 1.95 15.60
N ALA A 504 4.12 2.49 15.17
CA ALA A 504 4.01 3.19 13.89
C ALA A 504 4.84 4.48 13.82
N THR A 505 5.50 4.71 12.67
CA THR A 505 6.30 5.90 12.38
C THR A 505 5.85 6.54 11.08
N LEU A 506 5.66 7.86 11.09
CA LEU A 506 5.45 8.68 9.90
C LEU A 506 6.68 9.56 9.66
N THR A 507 7.37 9.34 8.55
CA THR A 507 8.45 10.22 8.08
C THR A 507 7.95 11.06 6.91
N VAL A 508 8.07 12.38 6.98
CA VAL A 508 7.82 13.28 5.84
C VAL A 508 9.12 13.97 5.46
N ALA A 509 9.55 13.77 4.22
CA ALA A 509 10.82 14.26 3.69
C ALA A 509 10.63 14.82 2.28
N GLY A 510 11.21 15.99 2.02
CA GLY A 510 11.01 16.72 0.76
C GLY A 510 11.03 18.23 0.97
N LYS A 511 10.32 18.96 0.09
CA LYS A 511 10.11 20.41 0.18
C LYS A 511 8.64 20.69 0.50
N PHE A 512 8.37 21.03 1.75
CA PHE A 512 7.05 21.36 2.27
C PHE A 512 7.17 22.48 3.31
N ASP A 513 6.04 23.09 3.67
CA ASP A 513 5.99 24.03 4.80
C ASP A 513 5.93 23.23 6.10
N GLU A 514 7.00 23.28 6.91
CA GLU A 514 7.13 22.46 8.11
C GLU A 514 6.03 22.74 9.13
N GLY A 515 5.69 24.01 9.37
CA GLY A 515 4.65 24.39 10.34
C GLY A 515 3.27 23.91 9.91
N ARG A 516 2.93 24.02 8.63
CA ARG A 516 1.64 23.58 8.07
C ARG A 516 1.55 22.06 7.99
N THR A 517 2.64 21.37 7.60
CA THR A 517 2.69 19.92 7.55
C THR A 517 2.67 19.30 8.95
N LEU A 518 3.41 19.84 9.92
CA LEU A 518 3.31 19.43 11.32
C LEU A 518 1.93 19.76 11.90
N GLY A 519 1.31 20.88 11.50
CA GLY A 519 -0.08 21.21 11.80
C GLY A 519 -1.03 20.11 11.34
N TRP A 520 -1.00 19.74 10.06
CA TRP A 520 -1.82 18.65 9.51
C TRP A 520 -1.53 17.29 10.16
N ILE A 521 -0.27 16.97 10.49
CA ILE A 521 0.11 15.71 11.15
C ILE A 521 -0.40 15.68 12.59
N ALA A 522 -0.26 16.77 13.35
CA ALA A 522 -0.78 16.88 14.71
C ALA A 522 -2.31 16.86 14.72
N GLU A 523 -2.94 17.52 13.76
CA GLU A 523 -4.38 17.53 13.56
C GLU A 523 -4.92 16.14 13.20
N THR A 524 -4.25 15.39 12.31
CA THR A 524 -4.72 14.10 11.80
C THR A 524 -4.36 12.93 12.71
N PHE A 525 -3.12 12.87 13.18
CA PHE A 525 -2.55 11.74 13.91
C PHE A 525 -2.27 12.04 15.39
N GLY A 526 -2.04 13.31 15.76
CA GLY A 526 -1.82 13.72 17.15
C GLY A 526 -3.04 13.53 18.06
N ARG A 527 -4.24 13.34 17.47
CA ARG A 527 -5.46 12.93 18.18
C ARG A 527 -5.44 11.46 18.65
N ILE A 528 -4.53 10.62 18.16
CA ILE A 528 -4.43 9.21 18.54
C ILE A 528 -3.70 9.10 19.89
N PRO A 529 -4.32 8.56 20.96
CA PRO A 529 -3.71 8.51 22.27
C PRO A 529 -2.57 7.48 22.33
N LYS A 530 -1.38 7.94 22.74
CA LYS A 530 -0.22 7.07 23.01
C LYS A 530 -0.58 6.05 24.12
N PRO A 531 -0.50 4.73 23.88
CA PRO A 531 -0.97 3.75 24.86
C PRO A 531 -0.08 3.68 26.12
N LYS A 532 -0.73 3.37 27.26
CA LYS A 532 -0.08 3.19 28.58
C LYS A 532 0.64 1.84 28.70
N ARG A 533 0.23 0.84 27.92
CA ARG A 533 0.83 -0.49 27.88
C ARG A 533 2.28 -0.36 27.44
N LYS A 534 3.23 -0.75 28.28
CA LYS A 534 4.57 -1.05 27.79
C LYS A 534 4.46 -2.34 26.99
N LEU A 535 5.02 -2.37 25.78
CA LEU A 535 5.21 -3.61 25.04
C LEU A 535 5.89 -4.63 25.97
N PRO A 536 5.39 -5.88 26.06
CA PRO A 536 6.00 -6.87 26.94
C PRO A 536 7.45 -7.08 26.51
N VAL A 537 8.38 -6.96 27.47
CA VAL A 537 9.78 -7.32 27.22
C VAL A 537 9.80 -8.82 26.99
N LEU A 538 10.10 -9.23 25.76
CA LEU A 538 10.24 -10.63 25.39
C LEU A 538 11.40 -11.24 26.19
N TRP A 539 11.06 -11.95 27.27
CA TRP A 539 12.05 -12.63 28.12
C TRP A 539 12.65 -13.87 27.47
N THR A 540 12.04 -14.34 26.38
CA THR A 540 12.52 -15.44 25.54
C THR A 540 13.67 -14.98 24.66
N VAL A 541 14.85 -14.83 25.25
CA VAL A 541 16.09 -14.81 24.47
C VAL A 541 16.30 -16.21 23.92
N GLU A 542 16.10 -16.40 22.61
CA GLU A 542 16.47 -17.65 21.92
C GLU A 542 17.93 -17.96 22.27
N PRO A 543 18.22 -19.07 22.96
CA PRO A 543 19.54 -19.28 23.55
C PRO A 543 20.61 -19.39 22.47
N THR A 544 21.87 -19.15 22.85
CA THR A 544 23.02 -19.58 22.06
C THR A 544 22.82 -21.02 21.64
N GLN A 545 23.02 -21.35 20.37
CA GLN A 545 22.85 -22.73 19.94
C GLN A 545 23.90 -23.63 20.61
N ASP A 546 23.47 -24.80 21.10
CA ASP A 546 24.33 -25.86 21.64
C ASP A 546 24.94 -26.76 20.54
N GLY A 547 24.86 -26.35 19.28
CA GLY A 547 25.23 -27.19 18.14
C GLY A 547 24.70 -26.69 16.79
N GLU A 548 25.32 -27.21 15.72
CA GLU A 548 24.90 -26.96 14.35
C GLU A 548 23.46 -27.44 14.09
N ARG A 549 22.63 -26.58 13.47
CA ARG A 549 21.32 -26.95 12.90
C ARG A 549 21.43 -27.00 11.37
N SER A 550 20.65 -27.83 10.68
CA SER A 550 20.60 -27.81 9.22
C SER A 550 19.24 -28.18 8.63
N PHE A 551 18.96 -27.69 7.43
CA PHE A 551 17.74 -27.99 6.69
C PHE A 551 17.99 -27.98 5.17
N VAL A 552 17.17 -28.74 4.43
CA VAL A 552 17.25 -28.82 2.96
C VAL A 552 15.90 -28.45 2.35
N VAL A 553 15.87 -27.39 1.55
CA VAL A 553 14.72 -26.99 0.76
C VAL A 553 14.85 -27.59 -0.63
N ARG A 554 13.81 -28.30 -1.08
CA ARG A 554 13.73 -28.86 -2.43
C ARG A 554 12.59 -28.20 -3.20
N ARG A 555 12.88 -27.62 -4.36
CA ARG A 555 11.92 -27.08 -5.34
C ARG A 555 12.51 -27.16 -6.76
N GLN A 556 11.69 -27.06 -7.80
CA GLN A 556 12.19 -26.99 -9.18
C GLN A 556 13.11 -25.77 -9.36
N GLY A 557 14.22 -25.97 -10.09
CA GLY A 557 15.22 -24.94 -10.32
C GLY A 557 16.49 -25.46 -11.03
N ASP A 558 17.39 -24.55 -11.37
CA ASP A 558 18.60 -24.83 -12.17
C ASP A 558 19.92 -24.46 -11.49
N ILE A 559 19.83 -24.08 -10.22
CA ILE A 559 20.95 -23.77 -9.33
C ILE A 559 20.77 -24.48 -7.99
N GLN A 560 21.88 -24.74 -7.31
CA GLN A 560 21.95 -25.13 -5.92
C GLN A 560 22.37 -23.89 -5.11
N ILE A 561 21.96 -23.80 -3.84
CA ILE A 561 22.44 -22.74 -2.94
C ILE A 561 22.83 -23.41 -1.63
N VAL A 562 23.99 -23.04 -1.09
CA VAL A 562 24.32 -23.28 0.32
C VAL A 562 24.38 -21.96 1.04
N LEU A 563 23.82 -21.92 2.25
CA LEU A 563 23.78 -20.76 3.11
C LEU A 563 24.16 -21.16 4.53
N LEU A 564 25.16 -20.48 5.09
CA LEU A 564 25.49 -20.53 6.51
C LEU A 564 24.85 -19.31 7.18
N SER A 565 24.18 -19.51 8.30
CA SER A 565 23.63 -18.46 9.13
C SER A 565 24.19 -18.58 10.54
N TYR A 566 24.61 -17.48 11.15
CA TYR A 566 25.09 -17.43 12.53
C TYR A 566 24.25 -16.43 13.32
N LYS A 567 23.84 -16.80 14.53
CA LYS A 567 23.19 -15.84 15.45
C LYS A 567 24.21 -14.77 15.84
N ILE A 568 23.82 -13.51 15.74
CA ILE A 568 24.61 -12.34 16.15
C ILE A 568 23.86 -11.62 17.28
N PRO A 569 24.54 -10.83 18.12
CA PRO A 569 23.84 -10.05 19.13
C PRO A 569 22.94 -8.97 18.51
N SER A 570 22.11 -8.35 19.33
CA SER A 570 21.30 -7.16 18.98
C SER A 570 22.11 -6.11 18.23
N ALA A 571 21.50 -5.40 17.29
CA ALA A 571 22.07 -4.24 16.59
C ALA A 571 22.60 -3.13 17.54
N LEU A 572 22.14 -3.13 18.80
CA LEU A 572 22.59 -2.20 19.84
C LEU A 572 23.90 -2.64 20.52
N HIS A 573 24.33 -3.89 20.33
CA HIS A 573 25.53 -4.45 20.92
C HIS A 573 26.78 -3.98 20.15
N PRO A 574 27.86 -3.50 20.81
CA PRO A 574 29.05 -2.96 20.15
C PRO A 574 29.67 -3.87 19.07
N ASP A 575 29.68 -5.18 19.32
CA ASP A 575 30.16 -6.19 18.37
C ASP A 575 29.47 -6.17 16.98
N VAL A 576 28.25 -5.60 16.84
CA VAL A 576 27.56 -5.58 15.54
C VAL A 576 28.24 -4.68 14.52
N ASP A 577 28.84 -3.57 14.94
CA ASP A 577 29.61 -2.70 14.05
C ASP A 577 30.79 -3.49 13.44
N ALA A 578 31.51 -4.26 14.26
CA ALA A 578 32.58 -5.15 13.82
C ALA A 578 32.08 -6.38 13.02
N LEU A 579 30.87 -6.89 13.29
CA LEU A 579 30.25 -7.98 12.52
C LEU A 579 29.75 -7.52 11.14
N GLY A 580 29.30 -6.28 11.01
CA GLY A 580 29.02 -5.67 9.72
C GLY A 580 30.28 -5.53 8.87
N VAL A 581 31.36 -5.05 9.48
CA VAL A 581 32.68 -5.02 8.82
C VAL A 581 33.16 -6.44 8.47
N ALA A 582 32.98 -7.43 9.35
CA ALA A 582 33.26 -8.83 9.04
C ALA A 582 32.44 -9.36 7.86
N SER A 583 31.14 -9.06 7.83
CA SER A 583 30.23 -9.47 6.75
C SER A 583 30.68 -8.90 5.41
N GLU A 584 31.04 -7.62 5.37
CA GLU A 584 31.49 -6.95 4.15
C GLU A 584 32.85 -7.50 3.67
N ILE A 585 33.84 -7.66 4.57
CA ILE A 585 35.15 -8.25 4.22
C ILE A 585 35.03 -9.70 3.75
N LEU A 586 34.02 -10.44 4.21
CA LEU A 586 33.73 -11.79 3.74
C LEU A 586 33.00 -11.79 2.39
N GLY A 587 31.88 -11.08 2.26
CA GLY A 587 30.92 -11.24 1.17
C GLY A 587 30.87 -10.16 0.08
N ASN A 588 31.60 -9.04 0.23
CA ASN A 588 31.76 -8.04 -0.84
C ASN A 588 32.14 -8.73 -2.16
N THR A 589 31.61 -8.27 -3.30
CA THR A 589 31.96 -8.82 -4.61
C THR A 589 32.53 -7.69 -5.48
N PRO A 590 33.74 -7.85 -6.05
CA PRO A 590 34.56 -9.07 -6.15
C PRO A 590 35.53 -9.30 -4.96
N ASN A 591 35.54 -8.44 -3.94
CA ASN A 591 36.72 -8.32 -3.09
C ASN A 591 36.74 -9.20 -1.85
N GLY A 592 35.56 -9.59 -1.40
CA GLY A 592 35.35 -10.35 -0.19
C GLY A 592 36.11 -11.66 -0.25
N ARG A 593 36.57 -12.11 0.92
CA ARG A 593 37.36 -13.34 1.02
C ARG A 593 36.58 -14.55 0.49
N LEU A 594 35.25 -14.56 0.56
CA LEU A 594 34.40 -15.60 -0.03
C LEU A 594 34.41 -15.58 -1.58
N HIS A 595 34.49 -14.40 -2.21
CA HIS A 595 34.56 -14.31 -3.66
C HIS A 595 35.87 -14.93 -4.18
N LYS A 596 36.99 -14.55 -3.56
CA LYS A 596 38.33 -15.11 -3.84
C LYS A 596 38.45 -16.60 -3.57
N GLU A 597 37.74 -17.10 -2.56
CA GLU A 597 37.88 -18.49 -2.10
C GLU A 597 36.87 -19.47 -2.70
N LEU A 598 35.71 -19.00 -3.17
CA LEU A 598 34.70 -19.85 -3.80
C LEU A 598 34.47 -19.51 -5.28
N VAL A 599 34.38 -18.23 -5.66
CA VAL A 599 34.10 -17.84 -7.05
C VAL A 599 35.36 -17.94 -7.92
N ASP A 600 36.47 -17.32 -7.50
CA ASP A 600 37.73 -17.39 -8.26
C ASP A 600 38.29 -18.82 -8.36
N LYS A 601 38.03 -19.66 -7.35
CA LYS A 601 38.42 -21.09 -7.35
C LYS A 601 37.39 -22.01 -8.01
N GLY A 602 36.29 -21.48 -8.55
CA GLY A 602 35.29 -22.24 -9.32
C GLY A 602 34.45 -23.22 -8.50
N LEU A 603 34.34 -23.02 -7.19
CA LEU A 603 33.47 -23.81 -6.30
C LEU A 603 32.03 -23.24 -6.24
N ALA A 604 31.86 -21.97 -6.55
CA ALA A 604 30.58 -21.28 -6.66
C ALA A 604 30.55 -20.37 -7.90
N ALA A 605 29.37 -20.13 -8.44
CA ALA A 605 29.16 -19.13 -9.50
C ALA A 605 29.03 -17.70 -8.93
N GLN A 606 28.52 -17.59 -7.70
CA GLN A 606 28.35 -16.33 -6.98
C GLN A 606 28.44 -16.59 -5.47
N VAL A 607 28.90 -15.59 -4.72
CA VAL A 607 28.73 -15.52 -3.26
C VAL A 607 27.94 -14.27 -2.88
N PHE A 608 27.36 -14.28 -1.70
CA PHE A 608 26.71 -13.13 -1.09
C PHE A 608 26.83 -13.20 0.44
N SER A 609 26.75 -12.04 1.09
CA SER A 609 26.53 -11.95 2.53
C SER A 609 25.37 -11.02 2.84
N TYR A 610 24.62 -11.33 3.88
CA TYR A 610 23.58 -10.45 4.40
C TYR A 610 23.71 -10.36 5.93
N LEU A 611 23.91 -9.16 6.44
CA LEU A 611 23.73 -8.87 7.86
C LEU A 611 22.27 -8.50 8.08
N PHE A 612 21.60 -9.18 9.01
CA PHE A 612 20.26 -8.83 9.49
C PHE A 612 20.34 -8.37 10.95
N PRO A 613 20.85 -7.14 11.22
CA PRO A 613 20.91 -6.61 12.57
C PRO A 613 19.51 -6.11 12.98
N THR A 614 19.00 -6.62 14.10
CA THR A 614 17.64 -6.35 14.62
C THR A 614 17.69 -5.79 16.04
N HIS A 615 16.55 -5.35 16.58
CA HIS A 615 16.45 -4.96 18.01
C HIS A 615 16.97 -6.08 18.91
N ASP A 616 16.47 -7.29 18.67
CA ASP A 616 16.87 -8.51 19.36
C ASP A 616 18.03 -9.20 18.59
N PRO A 617 18.68 -10.24 19.16
CA PRO A 617 19.74 -10.99 18.48
C PRO A 617 19.35 -11.42 17.06
N GLY A 618 20.07 -10.86 16.08
CA GLY A 618 19.81 -11.08 14.67
C GLY A 618 20.57 -12.26 14.08
N VAL A 619 20.73 -12.27 12.76
CA VAL A 619 21.59 -13.24 12.06
C VAL A 619 22.51 -12.57 11.04
N VAL A 620 23.70 -13.12 10.86
CA VAL A 620 24.48 -12.89 9.63
C VAL A 620 24.43 -14.15 8.77
N MET A 621 24.29 -13.96 7.46
CA MET A 621 24.22 -15.03 6.48
C MET A 621 25.35 -14.91 5.47
N PHE A 622 25.94 -16.04 5.12
CA PHE A 622 26.93 -16.19 4.05
C PHE A 622 26.45 -17.26 3.10
N GLY A 623 26.26 -16.92 1.83
CA GLY A 623 25.71 -17.82 0.83
C GLY A 623 26.61 -17.99 -0.39
N ALA A 624 26.51 -19.16 -1.01
CA ALA A 624 27.16 -19.49 -2.27
C ALA A 624 26.15 -20.14 -3.21
N VAL A 625 26.04 -19.60 -4.43
CA VAL A 625 25.25 -20.19 -5.53
C VAL A 625 26.15 -21.15 -6.28
N VAL A 626 25.74 -22.42 -6.33
CA VAL A 626 26.45 -23.51 -6.98
C VAL A 626 25.64 -23.96 -8.20
N LYS A 627 26.31 -24.36 -9.29
CA LYS A 627 25.63 -24.83 -10.49
C LYS A 627 24.92 -26.17 -10.22
N LYS A 628 23.76 -26.42 -10.86
CA LYS A 628 23.07 -27.73 -10.78
C LYS A 628 23.97 -28.84 -11.33
N GLY A 629 24.14 -29.91 -10.55
CA GLY A 629 25.00 -31.05 -10.86
C GLY A 629 26.42 -30.98 -10.25
N ASP A 630 26.91 -29.80 -9.87
CA ASP A 630 28.19 -29.67 -9.18
C ASP A 630 28.05 -30.01 -7.67
N PRO A 631 29.11 -30.53 -7.01
CA PRO A 631 29.01 -30.98 -5.62
C PRO A 631 28.92 -29.81 -4.63
N VAL A 632 27.68 -29.42 -4.29
CA VAL A 632 27.37 -28.35 -3.32
C VAL A 632 28.07 -28.54 -1.96
N GLU A 633 28.35 -29.80 -1.58
CA GLU A 633 29.06 -30.13 -0.34
C GLU A 633 30.48 -29.57 -0.29
N ARG A 634 31.19 -29.51 -1.43
CA ARG A 634 32.54 -28.91 -1.50
C ARG A 634 32.50 -27.39 -1.36
N ALA A 635 31.45 -26.76 -1.88
CA ALA A 635 31.22 -25.33 -1.67
C ALA A 635 30.84 -25.06 -0.21
N ARG A 636 29.99 -25.90 0.41
CA ARG A 636 29.65 -25.83 1.83
C ARG A 636 30.90 -25.92 2.72
N GLU A 637 31.73 -26.94 2.50
CA GLU A 637 32.95 -27.16 3.27
C GLU A 637 33.92 -25.98 3.16
N ARG A 638 34.15 -25.44 1.95
CA ARG A 638 34.99 -24.25 1.79
C ARG A 638 34.37 -22.99 2.39
N LEU A 639 33.05 -22.82 2.26
CA LEU A 639 32.33 -21.68 2.86
C LEU A 639 32.48 -21.70 4.39
N ILE A 640 32.33 -22.87 5.02
CA ILE A 640 32.55 -23.08 6.45
C ILE A 640 34.01 -22.76 6.82
N GLU A 641 34.97 -23.35 6.12
CA GLU A 641 36.40 -23.18 6.42
C GLU A 641 36.85 -21.73 6.28
N VAL A 642 36.31 -20.98 5.32
CA VAL A 642 36.67 -19.57 5.15
C VAL A 642 36.06 -18.71 6.24
N VAL A 643 34.78 -18.89 6.57
CA VAL A 643 34.08 -18.08 7.58
C VAL A 643 34.55 -18.38 9.02
N GLU A 644 34.69 -19.65 9.39
CA GLU A 644 34.99 -20.05 10.79
C GLU A 644 36.48 -20.20 11.09
N THR A 645 37.29 -20.66 10.12
CA THR A 645 38.70 -21.00 10.36
C THR A 645 39.63 -19.95 9.78
N THR A 646 39.52 -19.66 8.47
CA THR A 646 40.45 -18.80 7.75
C THR A 646 40.29 -17.35 8.19
N PHE A 647 39.06 -16.85 8.26
CA PHE A 647 38.76 -15.48 8.67
C PHE A 647 39.04 -15.24 10.15
N ALA A 648 38.65 -16.17 11.02
CA ALA A 648 38.92 -16.09 12.45
C ALA A 648 40.42 -16.13 12.79
N ALA A 649 41.24 -16.83 11.99
CA ALA A 649 42.70 -16.89 12.15
C ALA A 649 43.45 -15.74 11.48
N GLN A 650 42.84 -15.02 10.53
CA GLN A 650 43.48 -13.95 9.76
C GLN A 650 42.76 -12.62 9.99
N ALA A 651 43.35 -11.77 10.82
CA ALA A 651 42.87 -10.42 11.09
C ALA A 651 42.54 -9.62 9.80
N ALA A 652 41.61 -8.67 9.89
CA ALA A 652 41.28 -7.78 8.78
C ALA A 652 42.50 -6.91 8.40
N THR A 653 42.89 -6.88 7.14
CA THR A 653 43.98 -6.00 6.71
C THR A 653 43.52 -4.55 6.72
N ASP A 654 44.44 -3.60 6.92
CA ASP A 654 44.12 -2.16 6.87
C ASP A 654 43.45 -1.77 5.54
N ALA A 655 43.84 -2.40 4.44
CA ALA A 655 43.27 -2.19 3.09
C ALA A 655 41.87 -2.83 2.90
N GLU A 656 41.47 -3.76 3.76
CA GLU A 656 40.09 -4.24 3.85
C GLU A 656 39.25 -3.31 4.73
N LEU A 657 39.76 -2.89 5.90
CA LEU A 657 39.06 -1.95 6.79
C LEU A 657 38.78 -0.58 6.14
N GLN A 658 39.80 0.04 5.52
CA GLN A 658 39.69 1.36 4.90
C GLN A 658 38.69 1.38 3.73
N ARG A 659 38.52 0.26 3.05
CA ARG A 659 37.51 0.07 2.00
C ARG A 659 36.10 0.05 2.58
N VAL A 660 35.84 -0.83 3.54
CA VAL A 660 34.51 -0.93 4.18
C VAL A 660 34.09 0.39 4.81
N ARG A 661 35.04 1.11 5.43
CA ARG A 661 34.84 2.47 5.94
C ARG A 661 34.36 3.45 4.87
N ARG A 662 35.09 3.54 3.75
CA ARG A 662 34.74 4.43 2.63
C ARG A 662 33.41 4.04 1.97
N ASP A 663 33.17 2.74 1.74
CA ASP A 663 31.95 2.22 1.10
C ASP A 663 30.71 2.51 1.98
N GLY A 664 30.87 2.39 3.30
CA GLY A 664 29.88 2.83 4.27
C GLY A 664 29.66 4.34 4.26
N GLU A 665 30.72 5.16 4.30
CA GLU A 665 30.62 6.64 4.20
C GLU A 665 29.82 7.08 2.97
N THR A 666 30.14 6.52 1.80
CA THR A 666 29.42 6.82 0.54
C THR A 666 27.95 6.42 0.61
N THR A 667 27.65 5.29 1.25
CA THR A 667 26.27 4.83 1.44
C THR A 667 25.51 5.78 2.38
N PHE A 668 26.10 6.16 3.51
CA PHE A 668 25.52 7.14 4.44
C PHE A 668 25.30 8.50 3.78
N ASP A 669 26.27 8.99 2.99
CA ASP A 669 26.19 10.27 2.30
C ASP A 669 25.15 10.27 1.16
N ARG A 670 25.03 9.19 0.37
CA ARG A 670 23.96 9.05 -0.64
C ARG A 670 22.59 9.12 0.01
N THR A 671 22.37 8.31 1.04
CA THR A 671 21.10 8.27 1.79
C THR A 671 20.80 9.62 2.46
N LEU A 672 21.81 10.39 2.88
CA LEU A 672 21.66 11.79 3.33
C LEU A 672 21.22 12.77 2.24
N SER A 673 21.51 12.48 0.97
CA SER A 673 21.26 13.39 -0.17
C SER A 673 19.87 13.27 -0.81
N SER A 674 19.27 12.06 -0.80
CA SER A 674 17.95 11.79 -1.39
C SER A 674 16.87 11.88 -0.31
N PRO A 675 15.91 12.81 -0.33
CA PRO A 675 14.85 12.89 0.68
C PRO A 675 14.02 11.61 0.83
N GLU A 676 13.87 10.84 -0.25
CA GLU A 676 13.15 9.57 -0.23
C GLU A 676 13.97 8.46 0.46
N GLU A 677 15.22 8.22 0.03
CA GLU A 677 16.11 7.26 0.70
C GLU A 677 16.34 7.67 2.15
N PHE A 678 16.50 8.98 2.41
CA PHE A 678 16.62 9.57 3.73
C PHE A 678 15.39 9.32 4.57
N GLY A 679 14.18 9.45 3.99
CA GLY A 679 12.91 9.24 4.66
C GLY A 679 12.68 7.78 5.03
N VAL A 680 13.07 6.86 4.15
CA VAL A 680 13.05 5.40 4.37
C VAL A 680 14.17 4.95 5.29
N ALA A 681 15.35 5.55 5.24
CA ALA A 681 16.41 5.26 6.19
C ALA A 681 16.09 5.87 7.55
N LEU A 682 15.53 7.08 7.62
CA LEU A 682 14.91 7.65 8.83
C LEU A 682 13.87 6.70 9.38
N SER A 683 13.05 6.12 8.51
CA SER A 683 12.13 5.08 8.94
C SER A 683 12.95 3.92 9.49
N GLU A 684 13.75 3.15 8.73
CA GLU A 684 14.65 2.03 9.17
C GLU A 684 15.56 2.40 10.35
N TYR A 685 15.59 3.69 10.69
CA TYR A 685 16.26 4.26 11.80
C TYR A 685 15.35 5.25 12.64
N ILE A 686 14.19 4.89 13.24
CA ILE A 686 13.48 5.70 14.30
C ILE A 686 13.19 5.16 15.75
N ALA A 687 12.76 3.90 16.01
CA ALA A 687 12.20 3.39 17.30
C ALA A 687 12.95 2.25 18.11
N LEU A 688 13.48 1.16 17.52
CA LEU A 688 14.41 0.09 18.00
C LEU A 688 15.51 0.61 18.92
N GLY A 689 15.93 1.87 18.77
CA GLY A 689 16.31 2.54 20.01
C GLY A 689 15.89 3.98 20.09
N ASP A 690 16.61 4.81 19.36
CA ASP A 690 16.39 6.24 19.28
C ASP A 690 17.00 6.68 17.98
N TRP A 691 16.35 7.64 17.31
CA TRP A 691 16.84 8.16 16.05
C TRP A 691 18.20 8.89 16.20
N ARG A 692 19.32 8.18 16.52
CA ARG A 692 20.76 8.57 16.57
C ARG A 692 21.73 7.50 16.01
N LEU A 693 21.38 6.22 16.12
CA LEU A 693 22.18 5.07 15.65
C LEU A 693 22.66 5.02 14.17
N PHE A 694 22.04 5.64 13.16
CA PHE A 694 22.56 5.81 11.79
C PHE A 694 23.80 6.71 11.78
N PHE A 695 23.79 7.76 12.59
CA PHE A 695 24.90 8.71 12.72
C PHE A 695 25.97 8.14 13.63
N LEU A 696 25.54 7.39 14.66
CA LEU A 696 26.43 6.57 15.47
C LEU A 696 27.09 5.47 14.63
N ALA A 697 26.36 4.77 13.76
CA ALA A 697 26.88 3.70 12.89
C ALA A 697 27.85 4.28 11.85
N ARG A 698 27.51 5.41 11.21
CA ARG A 698 28.43 6.15 10.35
C ARG A 698 29.72 6.52 11.07
N ASP A 699 29.61 7.04 12.30
CA ASP A 699 30.78 7.54 13.03
C ASP A 699 31.60 6.40 13.64
N ARG A 700 30.96 5.35 14.19
CA ARG A 700 31.61 4.14 14.74
C ARG A 700 32.25 3.26 13.68
N LEU A 701 31.77 3.28 12.43
CA LEU A 701 32.43 2.56 11.34
C LEU A 701 33.92 2.96 11.22
N GLN A 702 34.25 4.21 11.55
CA GLN A 702 35.63 4.72 11.59
C GLN A 702 36.42 4.29 12.84
N GLU A 703 35.74 3.82 13.88
CA GLU A 703 36.32 3.40 15.15
C GLU A 703 36.65 1.90 15.17
N VAL A 704 35.94 1.05 14.41
CA VAL A 704 36.15 -0.42 14.34
C VAL A 704 37.58 -0.77 13.89
N GLN A 705 38.34 -1.45 14.74
CA GLN A 705 39.71 -1.90 14.46
C GLN A 705 39.76 -3.35 13.95
N SER A 706 40.89 -3.75 13.36
CA SER A 706 41.08 -5.14 12.90
C SER A 706 40.95 -6.17 14.03
N ALA A 707 41.35 -5.80 15.25
CA ALA A 707 41.28 -6.70 16.40
C ALA A 707 39.82 -7.01 16.76
N ASP A 708 38.93 -6.02 16.65
CA ASP A 708 37.50 -6.16 16.95
C ASP A 708 36.85 -7.11 15.94
N VAL A 709 37.13 -6.92 14.64
CA VAL A 709 36.62 -7.78 13.55
C VAL A 709 37.06 -9.24 13.73
N GLY A 710 38.32 -9.47 14.09
CA GLY A 710 38.83 -10.82 14.38
C GLY A 710 38.21 -11.43 15.65
N ALA A 711 38.04 -10.64 16.70
CA ALA A 711 37.45 -11.07 17.95
C ALA A 711 35.97 -11.48 17.79
N VAL A 712 35.16 -10.69 17.07
CA VAL A 712 33.75 -11.02 16.85
C VAL A 712 33.58 -12.24 15.93
N ALA A 713 34.43 -12.39 14.90
CA ALA A 713 34.46 -13.61 14.09
C ALA A 713 34.76 -14.85 14.94
N GLN A 714 35.81 -14.80 15.76
CA GLN A 714 36.16 -15.88 16.70
C GLN A 714 35.07 -16.14 17.76
N LYS A 715 34.25 -15.15 18.09
CA LYS A 715 33.19 -15.24 19.10
C LYS A 715 31.90 -15.86 18.54
N TYR A 716 31.48 -15.44 17.35
CA TYR A 716 30.16 -15.79 16.79
C TYR A 716 30.19 -16.78 15.61
N PHE A 717 31.26 -16.85 14.83
CA PHE A 717 31.36 -17.73 13.65
C PHE A 717 31.94 -19.09 14.06
N ARG A 718 31.11 -19.87 14.76
CA ARG A 718 31.44 -21.19 15.27
C ARG A 718 30.40 -22.20 14.82
N ARG A 719 30.83 -23.44 14.56
CA ARG A 719 29.96 -24.60 14.30
C ARG A 719 28.75 -24.65 15.21
N ASP A 720 28.96 -24.48 16.52
CA ASP A 720 27.88 -24.66 17.49
C ASP A 720 26.83 -23.55 17.39
N ASN A 721 27.19 -22.38 16.84
CA ASN A 721 26.30 -21.25 16.55
C ASN A 721 25.81 -21.22 15.08
N ARG A 722 26.09 -22.26 14.28
CA ARG A 722 25.80 -22.31 12.85
C ARG A 722 24.43 -22.93 12.56
N THR A 723 23.71 -22.36 11.61
CA THR A 723 22.61 -23.03 10.90
C THR A 723 22.95 -23.12 9.42
N VAL A 724 22.80 -24.30 8.81
CA VAL A 724 23.08 -24.55 7.39
C VAL A 724 21.79 -24.80 6.62
N GLY A 725 21.45 -23.91 5.68
CA GLY A 725 20.38 -24.11 4.72
C GLY A 725 20.92 -24.51 3.36
N THR A 726 20.42 -25.60 2.78
CA THR A 726 20.75 -26.00 1.40
C THR A 726 19.50 -25.98 0.52
N PHE A 727 19.54 -25.25 -0.59
CA PHE A 727 18.59 -25.39 -1.68
C PHE A 727 19.11 -26.42 -2.70
N ILE A 728 18.35 -27.49 -2.92
CA ILE A 728 18.63 -28.50 -3.94
C ILE A 728 17.48 -28.50 -4.96
N PRO A 729 17.77 -28.35 -6.26
CA PRO A 729 16.73 -28.41 -7.28
C PRO A 729 16.17 -29.83 -7.38
N GLU A 730 14.85 -29.96 -7.30
CA GLU A 730 14.11 -31.24 -7.36
C GLU A 730 12.85 -31.06 -8.21
N ASP A 731 12.57 -32.03 -9.09
CA ASP A 731 11.53 -31.90 -10.10
C ASP A 731 10.10 -32.07 -9.55
N HIS A 732 9.92 -32.67 -8.35
CA HIS A 732 8.61 -32.93 -7.74
C HIS A 732 8.58 -32.61 -6.22
N PRO A 733 8.65 -31.33 -5.83
CA PRO A 733 8.79 -30.93 -4.43
C PRO A 733 7.48 -30.99 -3.63
N GLN A 734 7.52 -31.62 -2.45
CA GLN A 734 6.38 -31.68 -1.51
C GLN A 734 6.34 -30.43 -0.60
N ARG A 735 5.15 -29.96 -0.22
CA ARG A 735 4.94 -28.72 0.57
C ARG A 735 3.87 -28.88 1.65
N ALA A 736 4.00 -28.06 2.70
CA ALA A 736 2.99 -27.72 3.70
C ALA A 736 2.96 -26.19 3.90
N GLU A 737 1.86 -25.63 4.44
CA GLU A 737 1.67 -24.19 4.62
C GLU A 737 1.96 -23.70 6.05
N ILE A 738 2.56 -22.50 6.18
CA ILE A 738 2.91 -21.81 7.43
C ILE A 738 2.83 -20.27 7.20
N PRO A 739 2.33 -19.43 8.15
CA PRO A 739 1.98 -18.00 7.95
C PRO A 739 3.11 -16.97 8.21
N GLN A 740 2.74 -15.67 8.28
CA GLN A 740 3.55 -14.48 7.96
C GLN A 740 4.15 -13.70 9.17
N ALA A 741 5.10 -12.79 8.91
CA ALA A 741 6.00 -12.10 9.86
C ALA A 741 5.84 -10.54 9.89
N PRO A 742 6.36 -9.83 10.91
CA PRO A 742 6.01 -8.43 11.24
C PRO A 742 6.79 -7.33 10.48
N THR A 743 6.58 -6.07 10.88
CA THR A 743 6.63 -4.90 9.99
C THR A 743 7.80 -3.95 10.23
N ALA A 744 8.11 -3.15 9.19
CA ALA A 744 9.20 -2.18 9.15
C ALA A 744 9.36 -1.37 10.45
N ALA A 745 8.24 -0.97 11.07
CA ALA A 745 8.08 -0.26 12.36
C ALA A 745 8.95 -0.75 13.55
N GLU A 746 9.62 -1.89 13.41
CA GLU A 746 10.52 -2.51 14.40
C GLU A 746 12.01 -2.49 13.99
N ARG A 747 12.33 -2.37 12.70
CA ARG A 747 13.71 -2.07 12.23
C ARG A 747 14.08 -0.65 12.55
N LEU A 748 13.10 0.23 12.42
CA LEU A 748 13.22 1.64 12.68
C LEU A 748 14.01 1.84 13.98
N ALA A 749 15.28 2.29 14.00
CA ALA A 749 15.98 2.86 15.19
C ALA A 749 16.60 4.28 15.12
N GLY A 750 17.69 4.48 14.35
CA GLY A 750 18.81 5.43 14.55
C GLY A 750 19.02 6.82 13.88
N PHE A 751 18.11 7.53 13.28
CA PHE A 751 18.48 8.60 12.34
C PHE A 751 18.50 10.01 12.93
N LYS A 752 19.52 10.50 13.67
CA LYS A 752 19.58 11.96 14.05
C LYS A 752 20.45 12.74 13.08
N PRO A 753 19.88 13.47 12.12
CA PRO A 753 20.62 14.26 11.14
C PRO A 753 21.71 15.08 11.79
N ARG A 754 22.91 15.04 11.20
CA ARG A 754 23.84 16.17 11.33
C ARG A 754 23.12 17.44 10.83
N ALA A 755 23.50 18.59 11.39
CA ALA A 755 22.90 19.88 11.08
C ALA A 755 22.76 20.09 9.55
N ALA A 756 21.64 20.70 9.15
CA ALA A 756 21.23 20.78 7.77
C ALA A 756 22.33 21.35 6.86
N ALA A 757 22.71 20.57 5.84
CA ALA A 757 23.44 21.10 4.69
C ALA A 757 22.66 22.29 4.11
N ALA A 758 23.39 23.26 3.56
CA ALA A 758 22.83 24.52 3.09
C ALA A 758 21.55 24.31 2.27
N ALA A 759 20.52 25.12 2.57
CA ALA A 759 19.28 25.07 1.83
C ALA A 759 19.58 25.34 0.34
N GLY A 760 19.35 24.33 -0.49
CA GLY A 760 19.38 24.49 -1.95
C GLY A 760 18.42 25.60 -2.37
N GLU A 761 18.73 26.25 -3.48
CA GLU A 761 17.89 27.35 -3.97
C GLU A 761 16.50 26.86 -4.38
N ALA A 762 15.51 27.76 -4.32
CA ALA A 762 14.19 27.51 -4.88
C ALA A 762 14.25 27.54 -6.43
N PHE A 763 14.78 26.49 -7.03
CA PHE A 763 14.86 26.34 -8.48
C PHE A 763 13.47 26.19 -9.10
N ASP A 764 13.19 26.99 -10.12
CA ASP A 764 11.99 26.89 -10.96
C ASP A 764 12.22 25.86 -12.09
N PRO A 765 11.46 24.74 -12.13
CA PRO A 765 11.58 23.71 -13.16
C PRO A 765 10.89 24.06 -14.49
N SER A 766 10.52 25.33 -14.71
CA SER A 766 10.04 25.79 -16.01
C SER A 766 11.08 25.60 -17.12
N GLN A 767 10.63 25.19 -18.30
CA GLN A 767 11.48 24.99 -19.47
C GLN A 767 12.31 26.24 -19.82
N GLU A 768 11.71 27.42 -19.69
CA GLU A 768 12.35 28.70 -19.96
C GLU A 768 13.46 29.03 -18.93
N ASN A 769 13.25 28.73 -17.65
CA ASN A 769 14.31 28.91 -16.64
C ASN A 769 15.46 27.92 -16.85
N ILE A 770 15.17 26.66 -17.18
CA ILE A 770 16.19 25.64 -17.50
C ILE A 770 17.01 26.07 -18.72
N ASP A 771 16.37 26.43 -19.84
CA ASP A 771 17.07 26.89 -21.05
C ASP A 771 17.90 28.16 -20.81
N ARG A 772 17.37 29.12 -20.04
CA ARG A 772 18.03 30.39 -19.71
C ARG A 772 19.26 30.22 -18.81
N ARG A 773 19.22 29.28 -17.87
CA ARG A 773 20.29 29.06 -16.88
C ARG A 773 21.32 28.03 -17.29
N THR A 774 21.03 27.20 -18.28
CA THR A 774 22.00 26.21 -18.78
C THR A 774 23.01 26.89 -19.69
N HIS A 775 24.26 26.98 -19.24
CA HIS A 775 25.38 27.35 -20.08
C HIS A 775 25.67 26.20 -21.05
N ARG A 776 25.45 26.44 -22.35
CA ARG A 776 25.68 25.48 -23.43
C ARG A 776 26.86 25.92 -24.29
N VAL A 777 27.79 25.01 -24.52
CA VAL A 777 29.03 25.29 -25.25
C VAL A 777 29.48 24.04 -26.02
N ALA A 778 30.15 24.25 -27.15
CA ALA A 778 30.76 23.18 -27.94
C ALA A 778 32.29 23.30 -27.89
N ILE A 779 32.97 22.17 -27.71
CA ILE A 779 34.43 22.04 -27.67
C ILE A 779 34.83 21.06 -28.78
N GLY A 780 34.91 21.58 -30.02
CA GLY A 780 34.96 20.73 -31.21
C GLY A 780 33.66 19.93 -31.33
N ASP A 781 33.78 18.60 -31.43
CA ASP A 781 32.65 17.68 -31.55
C ASP A 781 32.07 17.21 -30.19
N LEU A 782 32.54 17.77 -29.08
CA LEU A 782 32.02 17.54 -27.73
C LEU A 782 31.05 18.68 -27.33
N LYS A 783 29.78 18.35 -27.12
CA LYS A 783 28.71 19.29 -26.76
C LYS A 783 28.45 19.25 -25.24
N LEU A 784 28.40 20.40 -24.58
CA LEU A 784 28.18 20.53 -23.14
C LEU A 784 26.87 21.26 -22.82
N ALA A 785 26.20 20.82 -21.75
CA ALA A 785 25.11 21.52 -21.08
C ALA A 785 25.38 21.58 -19.57
N LEU A 786 25.73 22.76 -19.07
CA LEU A 786 26.10 23.00 -17.68
C LEU A 786 25.03 23.85 -17.00
N LEU A 787 24.28 23.28 -16.06
CA LEU A 787 23.25 23.97 -15.29
C LEU A 787 23.67 24.11 -13.82
N PRO A 788 24.44 25.15 -13.46
CA PRO A 788 24.80 25.43 -12.07
C PRO A 788 23.58 25.95 -11.28
N LYS A 789 23.26 25.28 -10.18
CA LYS A 789 22.19 25.61 -9.22
C LYS A 789 22.57 25.12 -7.83
N LYS A 790 22.28 25.89 -6.79
CA LYS A 790 22.54 25.42 -5.41
C LYS A 790 21.62 24.27 -5.05
N THR A 791 22.17 23.09 -4.83
CA THR A 791 21.45 21.88 -4.42
C THR A 791 21.59 21.62 -2.93
N ARG A 792 20.63 20.91 -2.34
CA ARG A 792 20.71 20.46 -0.95
C ARG A 792 21.80 19.40 -0.86
N GLY A 793 22.80 19.63 -0.01
CA GLY A 793 23.98 18.75 0.07
C GLY A 793 25.01 18.96 -1.04
N GLU A 794 24.94 20.07 -1.78
CA GLU A 794 25.89 20.43 -2.85
C GLU A 794 26.02 19.36 -3.95
N THR A 795 24.98 18.55 -4.16
CA THR A 795 24.96 17.45 -5.13
C THR A 795 25.09 17.92 -6.57
N VAL A 796 25.69 17.06 -7.40
CA VAL A 796 25.81 17.25 -8.84
C VAL A 796 25.56 15.94 -9.58
N ASP A 797 24.61 15.94 -10.51
CA ASP A 797 24.38 14.88 -11.49
C ASP A 797 25.18 15.13 -12.76
N ALA A 798 25.87 14.11 -13.27
CA ALA A 798 26.64 14.16 -14.51
C ALA A 798 26.27 12.96 -15.42
N VAL A 799 25.90 13.27 -16.67
CA VAL A 799 25.61 12.28 -17.72
C VAL A 799 26.57 12.52 -18.89
N LEU A 800 27.32 11.48 -19.29
CA LEU A 800 28.36 11.52 -20.30
C LEU A 800 28.09 10.43 -21.36
N VAL A 801 27.86 10.84 -22.60
CA VAL A 801 27.67 9.92 -23.73
C VAL A 801 28.66 10.26 -24.83
N PHE A 802 29.66 9.40 -24.97
CA PHE A 802 30.68 9.51 -26.01
C PHE A 802 30.28 8.68 -27.24
N ARG A 803 30.71 9.13 -28.42
CA ARG A 803 30.25 8.60 -29.71
C ARG A 803 31.43 8.21 -30.60
N TRP A 804 31.39 6.99 -31.13
CA TRP A 804 32.39 6.43 -32.03
C TRP A 804 31.78 5.29 -32.84
N GLY A 805 32.41 4.95 -33.95
CA GLY A 805 31.94 3.90 -34.85
C GLY A 805 30.80 4.34 -35.77
N ASP A 806 30.64 3.59 -36.83
CA ASP A 806 29.54 3.62 -37.78
C ASP A 806 29.06 2.18 -38.03
N GLU A 807 28.02 2.02 -38.86
CA GLU A 807 27.45 0.71 -39.21
C GLU A 807 28.51 -0.30 -39.71
N LYS A 808 29.52 0.18 -40.46
CA LYS A 808 30.53 -0.66 -41.12
C LYS A 808 31.65 -1.07 -40.17
N SER A 809 32.15 -0.12 -39.39
CA SER A 809 33.26 -0.33 -38.45
C SER A 809 32.82 -1.15 -37.22
N LEU A 810 31.57 -0.98 -36.76
CA LEU A 810 31.01 -1.78 -35.67
C LEU A 810 30.45 -3.15 -36.13
N PHE A 811 30.57 -3.50 -37.41
CA PHE A 811 30.09 -4.78 -37.93
C PHE A 811 30.81 -5.97 -37.27
N GLY A 812 30.04 -6.89 -36.69
CA GLY A 812 30.51 -8.04 -35.93
C GLY A 812 31.03 -7.69 -34.54
N LYS A 813 30.84 -6.45 -34.04
CA LYS A 813 31.49 -5.98 -32.80
C LYS A 813 30.58 -5.89 -31.58
N SER A 814 29.28 -6.19 -31.66
CA SER A 814 28.31 -5.91 -30.59
C SER A 814 28.69 -6.50 -29.22
N ILE A 815 29.18 -7.75 -29.17
CA ILE A 815 29.56 -8.43 -27.92
C ILE A 815 30.92 -7.94 -27.39
N VAL A 816 31.91 -7.70 -28.26
CA VAL A 816 33.19 -7.13 -27.83
C VAL A 816 33.01 -5.69 -27.35
N ALA A 817 32.13 -4.89 -27.96
CA ALA A 817 31.80 -3.54 -27.51
C ALA A 817 31.21 -3.54 -26.09
N GLN A 818 30.17 -4.36 -25.86
CA GLN A 818 29.55 -4.53 -24.54
C GLN A 818 30.54 -5.00 -23.47
N MET A 819 31.37 -6.00 -23.80
CA MET A 819 32.37 -6.53 -22.87
C MET A 819 33.54 -5.55 -22.65
N THR A 820 33.90 -4.72 -23.63
CA THR A 820 34.91 -3.66 -23.46
C THR A 820 34.40 -2.58 -22.50
N GLU A 821 33.15 -2.16 -22.63
CA GLU A 821 32.53 -1.22 -21.69
C GLU A 821 32.51 -1.78 -20.26
N ALA A 822 32.03 -3.02 -20.08
CA ALA A 822 31.99 -3.68 -18.79
C ALA A 822 33.40 -3.99 -18.21
N MET A 823 34.44 -4.06 -19.05
CA MET A 823 35.85 -4.21 -18.64
C MET A 823 36.55 -2.89 -18.32
N ALA A 824 36.14 -1.75 -18.86
CA ALA A 824 36.87 -0.49 -18.68
C ALA A 824 36.99 -0.07 -17.21
N ALA A 825 35.95 -0.33 -16.40
CA ALA A 825 35.96 -0.12 -14.96
C ALA A 825 36.73 -1.20 -14.16
N ARG A 826 37.30 -2.24 -14.82
CA ARG A 826 37.97 -3.38 -14.16
C ARG A 826 39.50 -3.26 -14.07
N GLY A 827 40.06 -2.09 -14.37
CA GLY A 827 41.46 -1.79 -14.06
C GLY A 827 42.09 -0.84 -15.07
N THR A 828 43.03 -0.03 -14.60
CA THR A 828 43.91 0.83 -15.39
C THR A 828 45.37 0.42 -15.21
N SER A 829 46.29 1.12 -15.87
CA SER A 829 47.75 0.98 -15.66
C SER A 829 48.21 1.34 -14.24
N ARG A 830 47.39 2.05 -13.45
CA ARG A 830 47.72 2.57 -12.11
C ARG A 830 46.81 2.09 -10.97
N LEU A 831 45.57 1.75 -11.30
CA LEU A 831 44.52 1.38 -10.34
C LEU A 831 43.94 0.02 -10.74
N THR A 832 43.94 -0.94 -9.82
CA THR A 832 43.16 -2.19 -9.96
C THR A 832 41.65 -1.89 -10.02
N ARG A 833 40.81 -2.86 -10.45
CA ARG A 833 39.33 -2.76 -10.34
C ARG A 833 38.89 -2.24 -8.98
N GLN A 834 39.51 -2.77 -7.92
CA GLN A 834 39.23 -2.34 -6.58
C GLN A 834 39.60 -0.88 -6.34
N GLN A 835 40.79 -0.45 -6.72
CA GLN A 835 41.21 0.93 -6.47
C GLN A 835 40.38 1.94 -7.28
N ILE A 836 39.80 1.54 -8.41
CA ILE A 836 38.81 2.34 -9.13
C ILE A 836 37.53 2.47 -8.30
N ALA A 837 37.03 1.38 -7.70
CA ALA A 837 35.89 1.43 -6.78
C ALA A 837 36.21 2.28 -5.54
N ASP A 838 37.35 2.07 -4.88
CA ASP A 838 37.81 2.89 -3.74
C ASP A 838 37.88 4.38 -4.06
N GLU A 839 38.32 4.75 -5.28
CA GLU A 839 38.37 6.15 -5.71
C GLU A 839 36.98 6.69 -6.07
N MET A 840 36.11 5.92 -6.72
CA MET A 840 34.71 6.32 -6.93
C MET A 840 34.01 6.56 -5.59
N THR A 841 34.20 5.66 -4.62
CA THR A 841 33.74 5.78 -3.24
C THR A 841 34.35 7.02 -2.55
N ARG A 842 35.67 7.23 -2.60
CA ARG A 842 36.33 8.43 -2.04
C ARG A 842 35.76 9.73 -2.61
N LEU A 843 35.36 9.71 -3.88
CA LEU A 843 34.79 10.84 -4.62
C LEU A 843 33.25 10.89 -4.55
N ARG A 844 32.64 10.08 -3.67
CA ARG A 844 31.18 9.99 -3.46
C ARG A 844 30.39 9.77 -4.74
N MET A 845 31.00 9.12 -5.73
CA MET A 845 30.38 8.82 -7.01
C MET A 845 29.39 7.66 -6.86
N THR A 846 28.13 7.91 -7.16
CA THR A 846 27.08 6.89 -7.17
C THR A 846 26.51 6.76 -8.58
N GLY A 847 26.41 5.52 -9.08
CA GLY A 847 26.08 5.23 -10.47
C GLY A 847 27.23 4.58 -11.25
N SER A 848 27.45 5.01 -12.49
CA SER A 848 28.47 4.50 -13.41
C SER A 848 29.40 5.61 -13.90
N LEU A 849 30.54 5.25 -14.49
CA LEU A 849 31.48 6.22 -15.09
C LEU A 849 30.86 7.16 -16.14
N ARG A 850 29.69 6.79 -16.71
CA ARG A 850 28.98 7.56 -17.75
C ARG A 850 27.68 8.21 -17.27
N GLN A 851 27.23 7.91 -16.06
CA GLN A 851 26.05 8.51 -15.43
C GLN A 851 26.21 8.36 -13.93
N PHE A 852 26.57 9.44 -13.24
CA PHE A 852 26.82 9.43 -11.81
C PHE A 852 26.36 10.72 -11.12
N GLN A 853 26.01 10.58 -9.84
CA GLN A 853 25.85 11.69 -8.91
C GLN A 853 27.10 11.77 -8.01
N THR A 854 27.54 12.98 -7.67
CA THR A 854 28.63 13.31 -6.73
C THR A 854 28.29 14.62 -6.01
N ASP A 855 29.25 15.29 -5.37
CA ASP A 855 29.10 16.63 -4.78
C ASP A 855 30.06 17.67 -5.40
N ARG A 856 29.83 18.94 -5.08
CA ARG A 856 30.60 20.11 -5.54
C ARG A 856 32.11 19.96 -5.33
N ALA A 857 32.52 19.42 -4.18
CA ALA A 857 33.92 19.32 -3.81
C ALA A 857 34.64 18.25 -4.65
N HIS A 858 33.96 17.15 -4.94
CA HIS A 858 34.55 15.98 -5.59
C HIS A 858 34.38 15.96 -7.12
N LEU A 859 33.41 16.69 -7.70
CA LEU A 859 33.12 16.70 -9.15
C LEU A 859 34.36 16.84 -10.05
N ALA A 860 35.27 17.75 -9.72
CA ALA A 860 36.47 18.00 -10.52
C ALA A 860 37.49 16.85 -10.45
N GLU A 861 37.52 16.07 -9.37
CA GLU A 861 38.32 14.84 -9.29
C GLU A 861 37.58 13.65 -9.90
N ALA A 862 36.25 13.56 -9.73
CA ALA A 862 35.40 12.53 -10.34
C ALA A 862 35.52 12.55 -11.87
N LEU A 863 35.44 13.72 -12.49
CA LEU A 863 35.64 13.89 -13.93
C LEU A 863 37.07 13.50 -14.39
N ARG A 864 38.09 13.75 -13.55
CA ARG A 864 39.47 13.29 -13.84
C ARG A 864 39.61 11.78 -13.71
N LEU A 865 38.99 11.16 -12.70
CA LEU A 865 38.96 9.71 -12.53
C LEU A 865 38.26 9.04 -13.72
N VAL A 866 37.11 9.55 -14.15
CA VAL A 866 36.38 9.04 -15.33
C VAL A 866 37.27 9.16 -16.59
N ALA A 867 37.87 10.33 -16.84
CA ALA A 867 38.77 10.50 -17.99
C ALA A 867 39.98 9.54 -17.93
N HIS A 868 40.58 9.35 -16.75
CA HIS A 868 41.68 8.41 -16.52
C HIS A 868 41.25 6.95 -16.75
N VAL A 869 40.13 6.52 -16.18
CA VAL A 869 39.66 5.13 -16.27
C VAL A 869 39.21 4.76 -17.67
N LEU A 870 38.51 5.66 -18.37
CA LEU A 870 38.12 5.42 -19.77
C LEU A 870 39.34 5.36 -20.70
N ARG A 871 40.41 6.14 -20.45
CA ARG A 871 41.61 6.21 -21.29
C ARG A 871 42.67 5.15 -21.01
N ASP A 872 43.02 4.95 -19.74
CA ASP A 872 44.17 4.17 -19.30
C ASP A 872 43.80 2.73 -18.88
N ALA A 873 42.63 2.23 -19.31
CA ALA A 873 42.14 0.88 -19.02
C ALA A 873 43.16 -0.21 -19.42
N SER A 874 43.52 -1.07 -18.48
CA SER A 874 44.60 -2.08 -18.64
C SER A 874 44.10 -3.46 -19.03
N PHE A 875 42.78 -3.71 -18.92
CA PHE A 875 42.13 -4.97 -19.26
C PHE A 875 42.85 -6.20 -18.65
N PRO A 876 42.78 -6.41 -17.32
CA PRO A 876 43.45 -7.54 -16.66
C PRO A 876 42.82 -8.89 -17.04
N GLN A 877 43.65 -9.93 -17.25
CA GLN A 877 43.16 -11.26 -17.67
C GLN A 877 42.21 -11.89 -16.64
N ALA A 878 42.56 -11.86 -15.35
CA ALA A 878 41.72 -12.44 -14.30
C ALA A 878 40.32 -11.80 -14.27
N GLU A 879 40.25 -10.47 -14.38
CA GLU A 879 38.99 -9.72 -14.41
C GLU A 879 38.15 -10.01 -15.64
N PHE A 880 38.79 -10.28 -16.79
CA PHE A 880 38.10 -10.70 -18.01
C PHE A 880 37.47 -12.09 -17.86
N GLU A 881 38.20 -13.09 -17.34
CA GLU A 881 37.64 -14.42 -17.10
C GLU A 881 36.52 -14.39 -16.04
N THR A 882 36.63 -13.54 -15.01
CA THR A 882 35.55 -13.33 -14.04
C THR A 882 34.34 -12.66 -14.67
N LEU A 883 34.50 -11.55 -15.42
CA LEU A 883 33.38 -10.92 -16.14
C LEU A 883 32.70 -11.88 -17.13
N LYS A 884 33.50 -12.68 -17.84
CA LYS A 884 33.03 -13.69 -18.79
C LYS A 884 32.18 -14.76 -18.09
N ARG A 885 32.63 -15.30 -16.95
CA ARG A 885 31.84 -16.22 -16.12
C ARG A 885 30.55 -15.59 -15.60
N GLU A 886 30.63 -14.41 -14.99
CA GLU A 886 29.46 -13.65 -14.49
C GLU A 886 28.41 -13.44 -15.61
N THR A 887 28.85 -13.02 -16.80
CA THR A 887 28.00 -12.77 -17.97
C THR A 887 27.36 -14.06 -18.48
N LEU A 888 28.12 -15.16 -18.58
CA LEU A 888 27.60 -16.47 -19.00
C LEU A 888 26.57 -17.02 -18.03
N THR A 889 26.80 -16.93 -16.72
CA THR A 889 25.82 -17.34 -15.70
C THR A 889 24.54 -16.52 -15.78
N GLY A 890 24.64 -15.18 -15.96
CA GLY A 890 23.48 -14.31 -16.14
C GLY A 890 22.66 -14.63 -17.40
N LEU A 891 23.32 -14.90 -18.53
CA LEU A 891 22.66 -15.30 -19.78
C LEU A 891 22.04 -16.71 -19.68
N GLN A 892 22.67 -17.64 -18.95
CA GLN A 892 22.14 -18.99 -18.72
C GLN A 892 20.87 -18.95 -17.85
N ALA A 893 20.84 -18.13 -16.79
CA ALA A 893 19.64 -17.95 -15.98
C ALA A 893 18.44 -17.42 -16.79
N GLN A 894 18.71 -16.53 -17.76
CA GLN A 894 17.69 -15.99 -18.67
C GLN A 894 17.10 -17.03 -19.65
N LEU A 895 17.73 -18.20 -19.84
CA LEU A 895 17.19 -19.25 -20.72
C LEU A 895 15.90 -19.89 -20.15
N ASN A 896 15.72 -19.85 -18.83
CA ASN A 896 14.62 -20.51 -18.12
C ASN A 896 13.72 -19.51 -17.37
N ASP A 897 13.80 -18.22 -17.71
CA ASP A 897 12.95 -17.16 -17.16
C ASP A 897 11.88 -16.68 -18.17
N PRO A 898 10.57 -16.75 -17.85
CA PRO A 898 9.50 -16.32 -18.76
C PRO A 898 9.62 -14.85 -19.24
N ALA A 899 10.07 -13.93 -18.39
CA ALA A 899 10.16 -12.51 -18.76
C ALA A 899 11.27 -12.23 -19.78
N ALA A 900 12.41 -12.91 -19.63
CA ALA A 900 13.54 -12.89 -20.54
C ALA A 900 13.25 -13.68 -21.83
N ARG A 901 12.59 -14.84 -21.74
CA ARG A 901 12.25 -15.68 -22.90
C ARG A 901 11.18 -15.07 -23.79
N SER A 902 10.15 -14.45 -23.23
CA SER A 902 9.20 -13.63 -24.01
C SER A 902 9.89 -12.46 -24.70
N ARG A 903 10.85 -11.78 -24.04
CA ARG A 903 11.64 -10.70 -24.62
C ARG A 903 12.58 -11.19 -25.73
N ASP A 904 13.26 -12.31 -25.55
CA ASP A 904 14.22 -12.88 -26.51
C ASP A 904 13.51 -13.32 -27.80
N ALA A 905 12.38 -14.02 -27.69
CA ALA A 905 11.56 -14.39 -28.84
C ALA A 905 10.96 -13.17 -29.56
N LEU A 906 10.47 -12.16 -28.81
CA LEU A 906 9.94 -10.92 -29.40
C LEU A 906 11.02 -10.16 -30.17
N LEU A 907 12.20 -9.94 -29.57
CA LEU A 907 13.27 -9.18 -30.21
C LEU A 907 13.92 -9.95 -31.36
N ALA A 908 13.99 -11.28 -31.30
CA ALA A 908 14.43 -12.12 -32.41
C ALA A 908 13.44 -12.07 -33.60
N HIS A 909 12.12 -12.09 -33.34
CA HIS A 909 11.10 -11.98 -34.39
C HIS A 909 11.12 -10.61 -35.10
N PHE A 910 11.34 -9.54 -34.35
CA PHE A 910 11.48 -8.18 -34.92
C PHE A 910 12.88 -7.87 -35.47
N ASN A 911 13.82 -8.83 -35.45
CA ASN A 911 15.16 -8.64 -35.98
C ASN A 911 15.15 -8.76 -37.51
N THR A 912 15.43 -7.64 -38.19
CA THR A 912 15.46 -7.57 -39.66
C THR A 912 16.85 -7.19 -40.21
N TYR A 913 17.85 -7.08 -39.33
CA TYR A 913 19.22 -6.73 -39.70
C TYR A 913 20.08 -7.98 -39.88
N PRO A 914 21.04 -8.00 -40.82
CA PRO A 914 21.89 -9.17 -41.05
C PRO A 914 22.77 -9.46 -39.84
N GLU A 915 23.19 -10.72 -39.68
CA GLU A 915 24.13 -11.11 -38.63
C GLU A 915 25.41 -10.27 -38.73
N GLY A 916 25.81 -9.67 -37.61
CA GLY A 916 26.95 -8.75 -37.53
C GLY A 916 26.57 -7.27 -37.57
N ASP A 917 25.39 -6.88 -38.06
CA ASP A 917 24.94 -5.47 -37.99
C ASP A 917 24.84 -5.00 -36.52
N PRO A 918 25.28 -3.79 -36.16
CA PRO A 918 25.15 -3.28 -34.79
C PRO A 918 23.70 -3.23 -34.26
N ARG A 919 22.70 -3.16 -35.15
CA ARG A 919 21.26 -3.18 -34.85
C ARG A 919 20.69 -4.61 -34.76
N HIS A 920 21.47 -5.63 -35.13
CA HIS A 920 21.04 -7.03 -35.10
C HIS A 920 20.82 -7.51 -33.67
N TYR A 921 19.61 -7.98 -33.37
CA TYR A 921 19.33 -8.63 -32.10
C TYR A 921 19.85 -10.08 -32.07
N MET A 922 20.94 -10.29 -31.36
CA MET A 922 21.51 -11.62 -31.14
C MET A 922 20.71 -12.40 -30.07
N PRO A 923 20.12 -13.58 -30.37
CA PRO A 923 19.38 -14.38 -29.39
C PRO A 923 20.25 -14.87 -28.22
N LEU A 924 19.63 -15.24 -27.09
CA LEU A 924 20.33 -15.66 -25.86
C LEU A 924 21.42 -16.73 -26.09
N ALA A 925 21.11 -17.79 -26.83
CA ALA A 925 22.07 -18.87 -27.11
C ALA A 925 23.27 -18.39 -27.94
N ALA A 926 23.03 -17.59 -28.98
CA ALA A 926 24.11 -17.00 -29.79
C ALA A 926 24.97 -16.01 -28.98
N ARG A 927 24.37 -15.27 -28.02
CA ARG A 927 25.12 -14.43 -27.07
C ARG A 927 26.02 -15.26 -26.16
N ILE A 928 25.55 -16.39 -25.64
CA ILE A 928 26.36 -17.32 -24.84
C ILE A 928 27.55 -17.83 -25.67
N ASP A 929 27.32 -18.27 -26.91
CA ASP A 929 28.39 -18.71 -27.80
C ASP A 929 29.40 -17.61 -28.17
N ALA A 930 28.92 -16.39 -28.40
CA ALA A 930 29.77 -15.25 -28.71
C ALA A 930 30.63 -14.83 -27.50
N VAL A 931 30.05 -14.79 -26.29
CA VAL A 931 30.80 -14.53 -25.05
C VAL A 931 31.80 -15.66 -24.77
N ASN A 932 31.45 -16.92 -25.01
CA ASN A 932 32.37 -18.06 -24.91
C ASN A 932 33.57 -17.93 -25.86
N LYS A 933 33.35 -17.49 -27.10
CA LYS A 933 34.40 -17.30 -28.12
C LYS A 933 35.25 -16.04 -27.93
N LEU A 934 34.70 -15.00 -27.29
CA LEU A 934 35.39 -13.72 -27.11
C LEU A 934 36.73 -13.87 -26.37
N THR A 935 37.74 -13.18 -26.87
CA THR A 935 39.09 -13.09 -26.28
C THR A 935 39.39 -11.70 -25.71
N LEU A 936 40.36 -11.64 -24.79
CA LEU A 936 40.79 -10.38 -24.18
C LEU A 936 41.49 -9.45 -25.17
N ASP A 937 42.22 -9.99 -26.13
CA ASP A 937 42.93 -9.17 -27.12
C ASP A 937 41.96 -8.51 -28.10
N GLU A 938 40.79 -9.11 -28.35
CA GLU A 938 39.71 -8.43 -29.08
C GLU A 938 39.14 -7.24 -28.30
N VAL A 939 38.96 -7.38 -26.98
CA VAL A 939 38.53 -6.30 -26.09
C VAL A 939 39.55 -5.15 -26.06
N ARG A 940 40.84 -5.46 -25.88
CA ARG A 940 41.93 -4.46 -25.90
C ARG A 940 42.02 -3.75 -27.25
N ARG A 941 41.92 -4.49 -28.35
CA ARG A 941 41.92 -3.94 -29.70
C ARG A 941 40.70 -3.04 -29.93
N PHE A 942 39.51 -3.45 -29.49
CA PHE A 942 38.31 -2.64 -29.63
C PHE A 942 38.41 -1.32 -28.85
N HIS A 943 38.97 -1.33 -27.64
CA HIS A 943 39.28 -0.10 -26.90
C HIS A 943 40.21 0.81 -27.70
N ALA A 944 41.37 0.30 -28.15
CA ALA A 944 42.36 1.09 -28.88
C ALA A 944 41.88 1.62 -30.25
N GLU A 945 41.00 0.87 -30.93
CA GLU A 945 40.47 1.23 -32.26
C GLU A 945 39.25 2.17 -32.20
N PHE A 946 38.46 2.15 -31.12
CA PHE A 946 37.17 2.86 -31.07
C PHE A 946 37.06 3.90 -29.96
N TRP A 947 37.75 3.78 -28.83
CA TRP A 947 37.44 4.64 -27.69
C TRP A 947 38.05 6.03 -27.83
N GLY A 948 37.27 7.03 -27.40
CA GLY A 948 37.70 8.43 -27.36
C GLY A 948 36.59 9.32 -26.82
N THR A 949 36.96 10.43 -26.20
CA THR A 949 36.05 11.29 -25.42
C THR A 949 35.81 12.66 -26.03
N ALA A 950 36.52 13.03 -27.10
CA ALA A 950 36.38 14.34 -27.76
C ALA A 950 35.16 14.47 -28.71
N ARG A 951 34.28 13.47 -28.77
CA ARG A 951 33.02 13.48 -29.54
C ARG A 951 31.88 12.95 -28.67
N GLY A 952 30.80 13.72 -28.57
CA GLY A 952 29.58 13.31 -27.88
C GLY A 952 28.95 14.43 -27.05
N GLU A 953 28.23 14.05 -26.01
CA GLU A 953 27.42 14.93 -25.19
C GLU A 953 27.74 14.75 -23.69
N ILE A 954 27.92 15.84 -22.96
CA ILE A 954 28.02 15.85 -21.49
C ILE A 954 27.02 16.86 -20.94
N ALA A 955 26.16 16.42 -20.01
CA ALA A 955 25.29 17.30 -19.24
C ALA A 955 25.62 17.19 -17.76
N ILE A 956 25.70 18.33 -17.08
CA ILE A 956 25.97 18.42 -15.64
C ILE A 956 24.98 19.39 -15.01
N VAL A 957 24.29 18.95 -13.97
CA VAL A 957 23.22 19.70 -13.28
C VAL A 957 23.46 19.61 -11.77
N GLY A 958 23.52 20.74 -11.07
CA GLY A 958 23.74 20.78 -9.62
C GLY A 958 24.66 21.91 -9.18
N ASP A 959 25.27 21.79 -7.99
CA ASP A 959 26.10 22.86 -7.42
C ASP A 959 27.57 22.76 -7.86
N PHE A 960 27.99 23.58 -8.83
CA PHE A 960 29.37 23.63 -9.31
C PHE A 960 29.73 25.00 -9.92
N ASP A 961 31.02 25.23 -10.15
CA ASP A 961 31.51 26.37 -10.94
C ASP A 961 31.60 25.95 -12.42
N ASP A 962 30.74 26.53 -13.27
CA ASP A 962 30.57 26.12 -14.66
C ASP A 962 31.82 26.39 -15.50
N LYS A 963 32.53 27.50 -15.24
CA LYS A 963 33.75 27.86 -15.97
C LYS A 963 34.93 26.95 -15.62
N ALA A 964 35.09 26.61 -14.35
CA ALA A 964 36.12 25.68 -13.91
C ALA A 964 35.88 24.26 -14.46
N ILE A 965 34.62 23.82 -14.48
CA ILE A 965 34.25 22.51 -15.03
C ILE A 965 34.33 22.47 -16.56
N GLU A 966 33.96 23.53 -17.27
CA GLU A 966 34.18 23.64 -18.72
C GLU A 966 35.68 23.56 -19.07
N ALA A 967 36.52 24.33 -18.37
CA ALA A 967 37.97 24.31 -18.56
C ALA A 967 38.55 22.92 -18.29
N LEU A 968 38.10 22.25 -17.22
CA LEU A 968 38.50 20.88 -16.94
C LEU A 968 38.10 19.90 -18.05
N ILE A 969 36.85 19.95 -18.53
CA ILE A 969 36.36 19.06 -19.60
C ILE A 969 37.13 19.30 -20.92
N ARG A 970 37.52 20.56 -21.18
CA ARG A 970 38.38 20.95 -22.30
C ARG A 970 39.77 20.30 -22.22
N GLU A 971 40.35 20.22 -21.02
CA GLU A 971 41.66 19.60 -20.78
C GLU A 971 41.60 18.06 -20.75
N THR A 972 40.56 17.48 -20.14
CA THR A 972 40.47 16.03 -19.91
C THR A 972 39.78 15.27 -21.04
N PHE A 973 38.56 15.64 -21.42
CA PHE A 973 37.77 14.84 -22.35
C PHE A 973 37.97 15.25 -23.81
N ALA A 974 38.03 16.56 -24.09
CA ALA A 974 38.17 17.06 -25.47
C ALA A 974 39.56 16.80 -26.11
N THR A 975 40.54 16.34 -25.34
CA THR A 975 41.92 16.07 -25.80
C THR A 975 42.14 14.67 -26.35
N TRP A 976 41.16 13.76 -26.28
CA TRP A 976 41.30 12.38 -26.75
C TRP A 976 40.22 12.02 -27.79
N PRO A 977 40.49 12.25 -29.08
CA PRO A 977 39.60 11.84 -30.15
C PRO A 977 39.62 10.32 -30.35
N SER A 978 38.47 9.75 -30.71
CA SER A 978 38.38 8.37 -31.18
C SER A 978 39.08 8.25 -32.54
N PRO A 979 39.87 7.18 -32.80
CA PRO A 979 40.43 6.91 -34.12
C PRO A 979 39.41 6.27 -35.08
N ALA A 980 38.26 5.78 -34.59
CA ALA A 980 37.21 5.23 -35.44
C ALA A 980 36.42 6.35 -36.16
N PRO A 981 35.92 6.10 -37.39
CA PRO A 981 34.93 6.98 -37.99
C PRO A 981 33.67 7.03 -37.11
N TYR A 982 32.89 8.10 -37.20
CA TYR A 982 31.57 8.17 -36.56
C TYR A 982 30.50 8.56 -37.56
N ALA A 983 29.41 7.80 -37.57
CA ALA A 983 28.14 8.19 -38.16
C ALA A 983 26.98 7.67 -37.30
N PRO A 984 25.86 8.42 -37.15
CA PRO A 984 24.69 7.91 -36.47
C PRO A 984 24.18 6.61 -37.12
N ILE A 985 24.08 5.55 -36.33
CA ILE A 985 23.47 4.29 -36.75
C ILE A 985 21.95 4.45 -36.60
N LEU A 986 21.30 4.81 -37.70
CA LEU A 986 19.85 4.99 -37.78
C LEU A 986 19.17 3.64 -38.01
N SER A 987 17.99 3.46 -37.42
CA SER A 987 17.11 2.33 -37.72
C SER A 987 16.03 2.72 -38.73
N GLU A 988 15.67 1.79 -39.61
CA GLU A 988 14.59 1.98 -40.58
C GLU A 988 13.27 1.41 -40.04
N PRO A 989 12.12 2.10 -40.26
CA PRO A 989 10.81 1.48 -40.07
C PRO A 989 10.68 0.30 -41.03
N ARG A 990 10.55 -0.91 -40.50
CA ARG A 990 10.43 -2.15 -41.28
C ARG A 990 9.21 -2.93 -40.85
N ASP A 991 8.46 -3.41 -41.83
CA ASP A 991 7.33 -4.30 -41.63
C ASP A 991 7.82 -5.70 -41.24
N VAL A 992 7.32 -6.17 -40.11
CA VAL A 992 7.53 -7.52 -39.60
C VAL A 992 6.16 -8.19 -39.61
N LYS A 993 6.08 -9.41 -40.15
CA LYS A 993 4.80 -10.13 -40.24
C LYS A 993 4.25 -10.37 -38.82
N PRO A 994 2.95 -10.13 -38.57
CA PRO A 994 2.34 -10.45 -37.29
C PRO A 994 2.51 -11.94 -37.02
N ALA A 995 2.84 -12.28 -35.78
CA ALA A 995 2.94 -13.67 -35.33
C ALA A 995 2.40 -13.79 -33.90
N ARG A 996 1.85 -14.96 -33.59
CA ARG A 996 1.56 -15.37 -32.21
C ARG A 996 2.55 -16.47 -31.84
N ILE A 997 3.48 -16.14 -30.95
CA ILE A 997 4.59 -17.01 -30.57
C ILE A 997 4.37 -17.47 -29.13
N VAL A 998 4.26 -18.77 -28.93
CA VAL A 998 4.21 -19.37 -27.59
C VAL A 998 5.59 -19.91 -27.27
N VAL A 999 6.14 -19.49 -26.14
CA VAL A 999 7.43 -19.96 -25.63
C VAL A 999 7.19 -20.78 -24.38
N ASP A 1000 7.29 -22.10 -24.51
CA ASP A 1000 7.15 -22.98 -23.37
C ASP A 1000 8.26 -22.71 -22.35
N THR A 1001 7.86 -22.43 -21.12
CA THR A 1001 8.75 -22.38 -19.95
C THR A 1001 8.14 -23.29 -18.89
N PRO A 1002 8.44 -24.59 -18.92
CA PRO A 1002 7.89 -25.57 -17.99
C PRO A 1002 8.09 -25.15 -16.53
N ASP A 1003 7.16 -25.58 -15.68
CA ASP A 1003 7.31 -25.52 -14.22
C ASP A 1003 7.33 -24.09 -13.64
N LYS A 1004 6.80 -23.11 -14.40
CA LYS A 1004 6.66 -21.71 -13.96
C LYS A 1004 5.22 -21.41 -13.58
N GLU A 1005 5.03 -20.91 -12.36
CA GLU A 1005 3.72 -20.45 -11.85
C GLU A 1005 3.26 -19.11 -12.47
N ASN A 1006 4.11 -18.49 -13.27
CA ASN A 1006 3.87 -17.19 -13.90
C ASN A 1006 4.16 -17.28 -15.40
N ALA A 1007 3.28 -16.65 -16.19
CA ALA A 1007 3.47 -16.37 -17.60
C ALA A 1007 3.67 -14.86 -17.83
N PHE A 1008 4.38 -14.52 -18.91
CA PHE A 1008 4.54 -13.16 -19.39
C PHE A 1008 3.91 -13.01 -20.76
N TYR A 1009 2.96 -12.08 -20.85
CA TYR A 1009 2.41 -11.60 -22.10
C TYR A 1009 3.22 -10.39 -22.59
N ARG A 1010 3.59 -10.39 -23.87
CA ARG A 1010 4.13 -9.22 -24.57
C ARG A 1010 3.50 -9.10 -25.94
N ALA A 1011 3.02 -7.92 -26.28
CA ALA A 1011 2.59 -7.57 -27.62
C ALA A 1011 3.40 -6.37 -28.14
N ARG A 1012 3.69 -6.35 -29.44
CA ARG A 1012 4.37 -5.25 -30.12
C ARG A 1012 3.82 -5.05 -31.52
N THR A 1013 3.70 -3.79 -31.92
CA THR A 1013 3.66 -3.37 -33.32
C THR A 1013 4.74 -2.31 -33.56
N ASN A 1014 5.27 -2.23 -34.79
CA ASN A 1014 6.20 -1.16 -35.17
C ASN A 1014 5.40 0.06 -35.61
N VAL A 1015 5.79 1.25 -35.15
CA VAL A 1015 5.19 2.53 -35.56
C VAL A 1015 6.23 3.40 -36.26
N ALA A 1016 5.90 3.93 -37.43
CA ALA A 1016 6.80 4.75 -38.23
C ALA A 1016 6.76 6.21 -37.76
N LEU A 1017 7.38 6.48 -36.61
CA LEU A 1017 7.18 7.70 -35.82
C LEU A 1017 8.48 8.20 -35.19
N ARG A 1018 8.72 9.52 -35.28
CA ARG A 1018 9.76 10.27 -34.56
C ARG A 1018 9.11 11.26 -33.61
N ASP A 1019 9.82 11.67 -32.56
CA ASP A 1019 9.28 12.51 -31.49
C ASP A 1019 8.88 13.95 -31.89
N ASP A 1020 9.30 14.44 -33.05
CA ASP A 1020 8.88 15.73 -33.62
C ASP A 1020 7.69 15.62 -34.58
N ASP A 1021 7.34 14.42 -35.06
CA ASP A 1021 6.24 14.19 -35.98
C ASP A 1021 4.90 14.67 -35.40
N ALA A 1022 3.98 15.11 -36.27
CA ALA A 1022 2.70 15.72 -35.90
C ALA A 1022 1.89 14.87 -34.91
N ASP A 1023 1.93 13.56 -35.06
CA ASP A 1023 1.14 12.57 -34.32
C ASP A 1023 1.75 12.14 -32.99
N TYR A 1024 3.02 12.43 -32.72
CA TYR A 1024 3.70 11.95 -31.51
C TYR A 1024 3.02 12.36 -30.18
N PRO A 1025 2.59 13.62 -29.97
CA PRO A 1025 1.87 14.02 -28.76
C PRO A 1025 0.55 13.27 -28.59
N ALA A 1026 -0.16 13.05 -29.70
CA ALA A 1026 -1.45 12.38 -29.73
C ALA A 1026 -1.30 10.89 -29.35
N LEU A 1027 -0.28 10.21 -29.88
CA LEU A 1027 0.02 8.82 -29.54
C LEU A 1027 0.63 8.67 -28.13
N LEU A 1028 1.41 9.65 -27.67
CA LEU A 1028 1.92 9.67 -26.29
C LEU A 1028 0.76 9.77 -25.29
N LEU A 1029 -0.20 10.67 -25.55
CA LEU A 1029 -1.40 10.83 -24.73
C LEU A 1029 -2.32 9.59 -24.82
N ALA A 1030 -2.51 9.02 -26.02
CA ALA A 1030 -3.25 7.77 -26.18
C ALA A 1030 -2.61 6.60 -25.41
N ASN A 1031 -1.28 6.48 -25.43
CA ASN A 1031 -0.57 5.47 -24.65
C ASN A 1031 -0.78 5.69 -23.14
N TYR A 1032 -0.76 6.93 -22.67
CA TYR A 1032 -1.02 7.27 -21.26
C TYR A 1032 -2.41 6.82 -20.81
N ILE A 1033 -3.46 7.09 -21.61
CA ILE A 1033 -4.84 6.64 -21.35
C ILE A 1033 -4.94 5.11 -21.40
N PHE A 1034 -4.29 4.47 -22.38
CA PHE A 1034 -4.41 3.03 -22.57
C PHE A 1034 -3.74 2.23 -21.45
N GLY A 1035 -2.46 2.48 -21.15
CA GLY A 1035 -1.69 1.63 -20.24
C GLY A 1035 -0.33 2.18 -19.80
N GLY A 1036 0.04 3.39 -20.21
CA GLY A 1036 1.32 4.02 -19.93
C GLY A 1036 1.31 5.01 -18.77
N GLY A 1037 0.13 5.36 -18.24
CA GLY A 1037 0.01 6.20 -17.06
C GLY A 1037 0.39 5.44 -15.78
N SER A 1038 1.11 6.11 -14.88
CA SER A 1038 1.58 5.58 -13.60
C SER A 1038 0.47 5.30 -12.56
N GLY A 1039 -0.76 5.77 -12.80
CA GLY A 1039 -1.93 5.53 -11.96
C GLY A 1039 -2.74 4.28 -12.35
N LEU A 1040 -3.55 3.78 -11.40
CA LEU A 1040 -4.40 2.58 -11.59
C LEU A 1040 -5.61 2.79 -12.52
N SER A 1041 -5.89 4.04 -12.93
CA SER A 1041 -7.07 4.43 -13.72
C SER A 1041 -6.90 4.36 -15.24
N ASN A 1042 -5.75 3.90 -15.75
CA ASN A 1042 -5.59 3.65 -17.18
C ASN A 1042 -6.43 2.44 -17.62
N ARG A 1043 -6.90 2.44 -18.88
CA ARG A 1043 -7.88 1.45 -19.39
C ARG A 1043 -7.43 0.00 -19.18
N LEU A 1044 -6.16 -0.29 -19.44
CA LEU A 1044 -5.59 -1.63 -19.37
C LEU A 1044 -5.55 -2.14 -17.92
N ILE A 1045 -5.02 -1.36 -16.98
CA ILE A 1045 -5.00 -1.74 -15.55
C ILE A 1045 -6.42 -1.83 -14.99
N ASP A 1046 -7.29 -0.87 -15.30
CA ASP A 1046 -8.70 -0.92 -14.88
C ASP A 1046 -9.36 -2.23 -15.34
N ARG A 1047 -9.23 -2.57 -16.62
CA ARG A 1047 -9.73 -3.83 -17.19
C ARG A 1047 -9.13 -5.06 -16.50
N VAL A 1048 -7.80 -5.24 -16.56
CA VAL A 1048 -7.16 -6.52 -16.17
C VAL A 1048 -6.97 -6.70 -14.67
N ARG A 1049 -6.97 -5.61 -13.88
CA ARG A 1049 -6.78 -5.65 -12.42
C ARG A 1049 -8.06 -5.37 -11.65
N GLN A 1050 -8.77 -4.29 -11.96
CA GLN A 1050 -9.91 -3.85 -11.15
C GLN A 1050 -11.21 -4.56 -11.51
N ARG A 1051 -11.49 -4.75 -12.81
CA ARG A 1051 -12.71 -5.39 -13.29
C ARG A 1051 -12.60 -6.91 -13.38
N ASP A 1052 -11.57 -7.41 -14.07
CA ASP A 1052 -11.55 -8.82 -14.50
C ASP A 1052 -10.70 -9.75 -13.60
N GLY A 1053 -9.92 -9.19 -12.67
CA GLY A 1053 -9.06 -9.92 -11.73
C GLY A 1053 -7.99 -10.81 -12.37
N ILE A 1054 -7.53 -10.46 -13.59
CA ILE A 1054 -6.64 -11.29 -14.42
C ILE A 1054 -5.15 -11.11 -14.05
N SER A 1055 -4.73 -9.88 -13.76
CA SER A 1055 -3.33 -9.50 -13.54
C SER A 1055 -3.19 -8.32 -12.57
N TYR A 1056 -2.16 -8.37 -11.73
CA TYR A 1056 -1.77 -7.25 -10.84
C TYR A 1056 -0.86 -6.22 -11.50
N GLY A 1057 -0.24 -6.55 -12.65
CA GLY A 1057 0.80 -5.76 -13.28
C GLY A 1057 0.76 -5.88 -14.81
N ALA A 1058 0.25 -4.83 -15.44
CA ALA A 1058 0.18 -4.66 -16.89
C ALA A 1058 0.52 -3.21 -17.27
N GLY A 1059 0.86 -2.97 -18.53
CA GLY A 1059 1.09 -1.62 -19.02
C GLY A 1059 1.41 -1.56 -20.51
N SER A 1060 1.52 -0.34 -21.03
CA SER A 1060 1.89 -0.07 -22.42
C SER A 1060 2.93 1.04 -22.55
N ALA A 1061 3.83 0.88 -23.52
CA ALA A 1061 4.92 1.80 -23.79
C ALA A 1061 4.94 2.21 -25.26
N LEU A 1062 5.02 3.52 -25.51
CA LEU A 1062 5.34 4.08 -26.81
C LEU A 1062 6.85 4.38 -26.86
N LEU A 1063 7.59 3.58 -27.62
CA LEU A 1063 9.03 3.71 -27.81
C LEU A 1063 9.29 4.47 -29.11
N VAL A 1064 9.83 5.68 -29.01
CA VAL A 1064 10.05 6.60 -30.15
C VAL A 1064 11.41 7.27 -29.99
N ASN A 1065 12.14 7.37 -31.11
CA ASN A 1065 13.47 7.97 -31.16
C ASN A 1065 13.40 9.45 -31.56
N SER A 1066 14.48 10.19 -31.33
CA SER A 1066 14.64 11.58 -31.81
C SER A 1066 15.39 11.71 -33.14
N ARG A 1067 15.99 10.63 -33.63
CA ARG A 1067 16.84 10.62 -34.85
C ARG A 1067 16.15 9.99 -36.05
N ASP A 1068 15.62 8.79 -35.88
CA ASP A 1068 14.90 8.03 -36.90
C ASP A 1068 13.42 7.82 -36.54
N ARG A 1069 12.68 7.19 -37.46
CA ARG A 1069 11.25 6.87 -37.30
C ARG A 1069 11.00 5.42 -36.87
N ALA A 1070 12.01 4.66 -36.45
CA ALA A 1070 11.85 3.24 -36.11
C ALA A 1070 11.32 3.06 -34.68
N GLY A 1071 10.08 3.49 -34.47
CA GLY A 1071 9.36 3.35 -33.21
C GLY A 1071 8.66 2.01 -33.04
N ALA A 1072 8.19 1.75 -31.83
CA ALA A 1072 7.32 0.63 -31.51
C ALA A 1072 6.29 1.01 -30.45
N TRP A 1073 5.08 0.49 -30.58
CA TRP A 1073 4.12 0.46 -29.48
C TRP A 1073 4.08 -0.95 -28.89
N GLN A 1074 4.16 -1.04 -27.57
CA GLN A 1074 4.24 -2.31 -26.85
C GLN A 1074 3.22 -2.36 -25.71
N VAL A 1075 2.67 -3.55 -25.46
CA VAL A 1075 1.79 -3.85 -24.33
C VAL A 1075 2.34 -5.09 -23.64
N GLY A 1076 2.26 -5.18 -22.31
CA GLY A 1076 2.71 -6.37 -21.61
C GLY A 1076 2.11 -6.52 -20.21
N GLY A 1077 2.24 -7.72 -19.65
CA GLY A 1077 1.81 -7.99 -18.29
C GLY A 1077 2.28 -9.34 -17.74
N LEU A 1078 2.32 -9.41 -16.42
CA LEU A 1078 2.54 -10.64 -15.65
C LEU A 1078 1.19 -11.29 -15.36
N VAL A 1079 1.02 -12.58 -15.66
CA VAL A 1079 -0.27 -13.27 -15.57
C VAL A 1079 -0.07 -14.73 -15.19
N ALA A 1080 -0.96 -15.31 -14.39
CA ALA A 1080 -0.92 -16.75 -14.13
C ALA A 1080 -1.14 -17.54 -15.44
N PRO A 1081 -0.41 -18.63 -15.74
CA PRO A 1081 -0.46 -19.35 -17.02
C PRO A 1081 -1.88 -19.62 -17.56
N GLN A 1082 -2.79 -20.07 -16.68
CA GLN A 1082 -4.18 -20.38 -17.00
C GLN A 1082 -5.02 -19.15 -17.40
N ASN A 1083 -4.61 -17.95 -16.97
CA ASN A 1083 -5.24 -16.68 -17.29
C ASN A 1083 -4.63 -16.00 -18.54
N ALA A 1084 -3.55 -16.52 -19.12
CA ALA A 1084 -2.85 -15.86 -20.23
C ALA A 1084 -3.75 -15.59 -21.45
N ALA A 1085 -4.63 -16.53 -21.80
CA ALA A 1085 -5.59 -16.36 -22.89
C ALA A 1085 -6.72 -15.36 -22.56
N ARG A 1086 -7.07 -15.19 -21.27
CA ARG A 1086 -8.00 -14.14 -20.81
C ARG A 1086 -7.33 -12.76 -20.91
N PHE A 1087 -6.05 -12.66 -20.50
CA PHE A 1087 -5.27 -11.44 -20.59
C PHE A 1087 -5.05 -11.00 -22.04
N GLU A 1088 -4.66 -11.92 -22.92
CA GLU A 1088 -4.51 -11.67 -24.36
C GLU A 1088 -5.81 -11.13 -24.98
N ARG A 1089 -6.95 -11.73 -24.61
CA ARG A 1089 -8.27 -11.28 -25.06
C ARG A 1089 -8.61 -9.89 -24.52
N ALA A 1090 -8.41 -9.65 -23.23
CA ALA A 1090 -8.65 -8.34 -22.63
C ALA A 1090 -7.80 -7.24 -23.28
N VAL A 1091 -6.53 -7.51 -23.57
CA VAL A 1091 -5.67 -6.58 -24.35
C VAL A 1091 -6.24 -6.34 -25.74
N HIS A 1092 -6.69 -7.39 -26.45
CA HIS A 1092 -7.26 -7.24 -27.79
C HIS A 1092 -8.57 -6.44 -27.79
N GLU A 1093 -9.50 -6.78 -26.91
CA GLU A 1093 -10.79 -6.09 -26.73
C GLU A 1093 -10.58 -4.60 -26.37
N GLU A 1094 -9.61 -4.28 -25.52
CA GLU A 1094 -9.28 -2.89 -25.19
C GLU A 1094 -8.70 -2.11 -26.37
N ILE A 1095 -7.90 -2.76 -27.23
CA ILE A 1095 -7.38 -2.14 -28.46
C ILE A 1095 -8.51 -1.94 -29.48
N GLU A 1096 -9.39 -2.93 -29.66
CA GLU A 1096 -10.56 -2.81 -30.53
C GLU A 1096 -11.51 -1.69 -30.04
N ARG A 1097 -11.80 -1.64 -28.74
CA ARG A 1097 -12.61 -0.59 -28.11
C ARG A 1097 -11.98 0.78 -28.30
N MET A 1098 -10.67 0.90 -28.08
CA MET A 1098 -9.90 2.11 -28.35
C MET A 1098 -10.05 2.57 -29.81
N LEU A 1099 -9.91 1.66 -30.79
CA LEU A 1099 -9.99 2.00 -32.21
C LEU A 1099 -11.41 2.32 -32.68
N LYS A 1100 -12.41 1.59 -32.17
CA LYS A 1100 -13.82 1.72 -32.54
C LYS A 1100 -14.46 2.94 -31.89
N ASP A 1101 -14.48 2.97 -30.56
CA ASP A 1101 -15.25 3.93 -29.76
C ASP A 1101 -14.41 5.17 -29.40
N GLY A 1102 -13.08 5.09 -29.52
CA GLY A 1102 -12.17 6.21 -29.27
C GLY A 1102 -11.92 6.48 -27.78
N PHE A 1103 -11.67 7.76 -27.47
CA PHE A 1103 -11.50 8.26 -26.11
C PHE A 1103 -12.55 9.32 -25.80
N THR A 1104 -13.06 9.32 -24.58
CA THR A 1104 -13.96 10.38 -24.09
C THR A 1104 -13.19 11.69 -23.85
N ALA A 1105 -13.90 12.81 -23.83
CA ALA A 1105 -13.31 14.10 -23.47
C ALA A 1105 -12.65 14.05 -22.08
N LYS A 1106 -13.32 13.42 -21.09
CA LYS A 1106 -12.81 13.29 -19.73
C LYS A 1106 -11.49 12.51 -19.67
N GLU A 1107 -11.40 11.34 -20.32
CA GLU A 1107 -10.15 10.56 -20.33
C GLU A 1107 -8.99 11.34 -20.95
N VAL A 1108 -9.25 12.12 -22.00
CA VAL A 1108 -8.25 12.95 -22.67
C VAL A 1108 -7.77 14.08 -21.76
N ASP A 1109 -8.68 14.76 -21.06
CA ASP A 1109 -8.32 15.87 -20.17
C ASP A 1109 -7.69 15.39 -18.85
N ASP A 1110 -8.17 14.29 -18.26
CA ASP A 1110 -7.53 13.62 -17.13
C ASP A 1110 -6.08 13.22 -17.48
N ALA A 1111 -5.89 12.60 -18.66
CA ALA A 1111 -4.57 12.18 -19.12
C ALA A 1111 -3.65 13.36 -19.47
N LYS A 1112 -4.17 14.48 -20.00
CA LYS A 1112 -3.39 15.71 -20.17
C LYS A 1112 -2.88 16.17 -18.82
N ASN A 1113 -3.75 16.25 -17.82
CA ASN A 1113 -3.39 16.70 -16.48
C ASN A 1113 -2.34 15.78 -15.86
N GLY A 1114 -2.57 14.46 -15.85
CA GLY A 1114 -1.61 13.48 -15.33
C GLY A 1114 -0.24 13.54 -16.02
N LEU A 1115 -0.22 13.48 -17.36
CA LEU A 1115 1.02 13.52 -18.13
C LEU A 1115 1.78 14.85 -17.98
N LEU A 1116 1.08 15.99 -17.91
CA LEU A 1116 1.72 17.30 -17.71
C LEU A 1116 2.29 17.45 -16.30
N GLN A 1117 1.63 16.91 -15.28
CA GLN A 1117 2.16 16.89 -13.91
C GLN A 1117 3.37 15.94 -13.78
N GLU A 1118 3.31 14.75 -14.37
CA GLU A 1118 4.44 13.82 -14.40
C GLU A 1118 5.67 14.45 -15.09
N ARG A 1119 5.46 15.14 -16.22
CA ARG A 1119 6.53 15.87 -16.91
C ARG A 1119 7.09 17.05 -16.11
N LEU A 1120 6.27 17.72 -15.30
CA LEU A 1120 6.71 18.78 -14.39
C LEU A 1120 7.58 18.21 -13.27
N LEU A 1121 7.15 17.11 -12.64
CA LEU A 1121 7.91 16.40 -11.61
C LEU A 1121 9.26 15.90 -12.16
N ASN A 1122 9.27 15.32 -13.36
CA ASN A 1122 10.50 14.91 -14.05
C ASN A 1122 11.49 16.08 -14.27
N ARG A 1123 11.02 17.32 -14.50
CA ARG A 1123 11.90 18.51 -14.60
C ARG A 1123 12.42 19.02 -13.25
N SER A 1124 11.90 18.53 -12.13
CA SER A 1124 12.41 18.87 -10.80
C SER A 1124 13.57 17.96 -10.35
N GLN A 1125 13.84 16.88 -11.07
CA GLN A 1125 14.90 15.91 -10.78
C GLN A 1125 16.14 16.17 -11.65
N ASP A 1126 17.30 16.38 -11.02
CA ASP A 1126 18.50 16.87 -11.71
C ASP A 1126 19.11 15.85 -12.69
N GLY A 1127 19.20 14.57 -12.30
CA GLY A 1127 19.59 13.49 -13.22
C GLY A 1127 18.68 13.34 -14.45
N VAL A 1128 17.37 13.59 -14.31
CA VAL A 1128 16.42 13.55 -15.44
C VAL A 1128 16.60 14.76 -16.37
N VAL A 1129 16.86 15.95 -15.80
CA VAL A 1129 17.21 17.16 -16.57
C VAL A 1129 18.54 16.97 -17.30
N ALA A 1130 19.54 16.36 -16.67
CA ALA A 1130 20.83 16.04 -17.30
C ALA A 1130 20.67 15.05 -18.46
N GLN A 1131 19.88 13.98 -18.27
CA GLN A 1131 19.62 12.99 -19.32
C GLN A 1131 18.82 13.58 -20.50
N ALA A 1132 17.83 14.44 -20.21
CA ALA A 1132 17.13 15.20 -21.24
C ALA A 1132 18.05 16.15 -22.01
N TRP A 1133 19.00 16.80 -21.32
CA TRP A 1133 19.98 17.67 -21.97
C TRP A 1133 20.90 16.91 -22.94
N VAL A 1134 21.41 15.74 -22.56
CA VAL A 1134 22.18 14.87 -23.47
C VAL A 1134 21.38 14.56 -24.73
N GLY A 1135 20.12 14.11 -24.57
CA GLY A 1135 19.23 13.83 -25.71
C GLY A 1135 18.96 15.05 -26.59
N PHE A 1136 18.80 16.24 -26.01
CA PHE A 1136 18.60 17.48 -26.76
C PHE A 1136 19.87 17.96 -27.48
N LEU A 1137 21.06 17.86 -26.88
CA LEU A 1137 22.33 18.19 -27.55
C LEU A 1137 22.61 17.27 -28.75
N GLU A 1138 22.25 15.99 -28.62
CA GLU A 1138 22.42 14.94 -29.64
C GLU A 1138 21.69 15.24 -30.96
N VAL A 1139 20.57 15.98 -30.90
CA VAL A 1139 19.72 16.39 -32.04
C VAL A 1139 19.49 17.91 -32.15
N GLU A 1140 20.31 18.71 -31.48
CA GLU A 1140 20.36 20.17 -31.59
C GLU A 1140 19.07 20.91 -31.17
N ARG A 1141 18.40 20.36 -30.14
CA ARG A 1141 17.18 20.91 -29.52
C ARG A 1141 17.47 21.57 -28.16
N THR A 1142 16.42 22.13 -27.55
CA THR A 1142 16.44 22.80 -26.24
C THR A 1142 15.16 22.47 -25.47
N PHE A 1143 15.02 22.89 -24.20
CA PHE A 1143 13.77 22.70 -23.45
C PHE A 1143 12.57 23.45 -24.06
N ALA A 1144 12.78 24.42 -24.96
CA ALA A 1144 11.73 24.96 -25.83
C ALA A 1144 10.99 23.87 -26.63
N PHE A 1145 11.66 22.79 -27.06
CA PHE A 1145 11.01 21.63 -27.69
C PHE A 1145 10.11 20.87 -26.69
N SER A 1146 10.56 20.72 -25.44
CA SER A 1146 9.74 20.15 -24.36
C SER A 1146 8.50 21.02 -24.08
N LYS A 1147 8.63 22.35 -24.12
CA LYS A 1147 7.49 23.28 -24.01
C LYS A 1147 6.54 23.16 -25.20
N GLN A 1148 7.05 23.14 -26.44
CA GLN A 1148 6.22 22.96 -27.64
C GLN A 1148 5.48 21.63 -27.64
N LEU A 1149 6.09 20.54 -27.14
CA LEU A 1149 5.41 19.27 -26.94
C LEU A 1149 4.27 19.38 -25.92
N GLU A 1150 4.48 20.06 -24.79
CA GLU A 1150 3.43 20.27 -23.77
C GLU A 1150 2.30 21.18 -24.26
N ASP A 1151 2.63 22.24 -25.00
CA ASP A 1151 1.64 23.13 -25.63
C ASP A 1151 0.82 22.35 -26.70
N ARG A 1152 1.46 21.48 -27.48
CA ARG A 1152 0.79 20.54 -28.41
C ARG A 1152 -0.12 19.55 -27.66
N ILE A 1153 0.32 18.97 -26.55
CA ILE A 1153 -0.50 18.05 -25.72
C ILE A 1153 -1.75 18.77 -25.19
N ARG A 1154 -1.61 20.00 -24.67
CA ARG A 1154 -2.74 20.81 -24.18
C ARG A 1154 -3.79 21.05 -25.27
N ALA A 1155 -3.35 21.30 -26.50
CA ALA A 1155 -4.21 21.59 -27.65
C ALA A 1155 -4.95 20.37 -28.24
N LEU A 1156 -4.60 19.13 -27.87
CA LEU A 1156 -5.23 17.93 -28.42
C LEU A 1156 -6.71 17.83 -28.06
N THR A 1157 -7.55 17.54 -29.05
CA THR A 1157 -8.92 17.08 -28.86
C THR A 1157 -9.00 15.55 -28.88
N PRO A 1158 -10.08 14.92 -28.36
CA PRO A 1158 -10.26 13.48 -28.50
C PRO A 1158 -10.26 12.99 -29.95
N ALA A 1159 -10.72 13.83 -30.89
CA ALA A 1159 -10.68 13.55 -32.33
C ALA A 1159 -9.24 13.46 -32.86
N ASP A 1160 -8.34 14.34 -32.44
CA ASP A 1160 -6.92 14.30 -32.84
C ASP A 1160 -6.23 13.04 -32.31
N VAL A 1161 -6.50 12.70 -31.04
CA VAL A 1161 -5.95 11.52 -30.37
C VAL A 1161 -6.37 10.23 -31.09
N ILE A 1162 -7.66 10.03 -31.35
CA ILE A 1162 -8.12 8.82 -32.06
C ILE A 1162 -7.72 8.81 -33.54
N ALA A 1163 -7.65 9.98 -34.21
CA ALA A 1163 -7.17 10.06 -35.58
C ALA A 1163 -5.69 9.66 -35.69
N ALA A 1164 -4.85 9.98 -34.70
CA ALA A 1164 -3.48 9.50 -34.65
C ALA A 1164 -3.40 7.99 -34.38
N VAL A 1165 -4.15 7.47 -33.39
CA VAL A 1165 -4.18 6.03 -33.10
C VAL A 1165 -4.59 5.21 -34.33
N ARG A 1166 -5.67 5.59 -35.02
CA ARG A 1166 -6.16 4.89 -36.23
C ARG A 1166 -5.19 4.93 -37.42
N ARG A 1167 -4.19 5.84 -37.43
CA ARG A 1167 -3.17 5.92 -38.48
C ARG A 1167 -1.93 5.07 -38.20
N HIS A 1168 -1.64 4.76 -36.93
CA HIS A 1168 -0.39 4.11 -36.52
C HIS A 1168 -0.58 2.75 -35.83
N ILE A 1169 -1.72 2.52 -35.19
CA ILE A 1169 -2.03 1.29 -34.45
C ILE A 1169 -3.03 0.45 -35.24
N ASP A 1170 -2.57 -0.72 -35.68
CA ASP A 1170 -3.37 -1.73 -36.37
C ASP A 1170 -3.27 -3.06 -35.58
N PRO A 1171 -4.38 -3.61 -35.05
CA PRO A 1171 -4.37 -4.86 -34.31
C PRO A 1171 -3.93 -6.05 -35.16
N ALA A 1172 -4.18 -6.02 -36.47
CA ALA A 1172 -3.78 -7.08 -37.38
C ALA A 1172 -2.26 -7.13 -37.60
N ARG A 1173 -1.52 -6.07 -37.26
CA ARG A 1173 -0.05 -6.01 -37.31
C ARG A 1173 0.60 -6.33 -35.95
N LEU A 1174 -0.19 -6.63 -34.92
CA LEU A 1174 0.31 -6.96 -33.60
C LEU A 1174 0.98 -8.34 -33.59
N THR A 1175 2.25 -8.38 -33.18
CA THR A 1175 2.91 -9.64 -32.80
C THR A 1175 2.72 -9.84 -31.31
N VAL A 1176 2.26 -11.04 -30.93
CA VAL A 1176 2.07 -11.46 -29.54
C VAL A 1176 3.08 -12.55 -29.20
N VAL A 1177 3.71 -12.44 -28.04
CA VAL A 1177 4.57 -13.47 -27.45
C VAL A 1177 4.05 -13.78 -26.05
N VAL A 1178 3.72 -15.03 -25.80
CA VAL A 1178 3.36 -15.54 -24.48
C VAL A 1178 4.41 -16.54 -24.05
N ALA A 1179 5.14 -16.25 -22.97
CA ALA A 1179 6.06 -17.21 -22.37
C ALA A 1179 5.49 -17.70 -21.04
N GLY A 1180 5.34 -19.01 -20.88
CA GLY A 1180 4.76 -19.62 -19.69
C GLY A 1180 4.68 -21.14 -19.83
N ASP A 1181 4.27 -21.83 -18.76
CA ASP A 1181 4.12 -23.29 -18.78
C ASP A 1181 2.91 -23.68 -19.64
N THR A 1182 3.17 -24.34 -20.77
CA THR A 1182 2.13 -24.76 -21.71
C THR A 1182 1.19 -25.82 -21.15
N LYS A 1183 1.65 -26.61 -20.16
CA LYS A 1183 0.80 -27.59 -19.46
C LYS A 1183 -0.22 -26.91 -18.54
N LYS A 1184 0.05 -25.67 -18.12
CA LYS A 1184 -0.82 -24.87 -17.23
C LYS A 1184 -1.77 -23.93 -17.97
N GLY A 1185 -2.01 -24.16 -19.26
CA GLY A 1185 -3.05 -23.47 -20.03
C GLY A 1185 -2.56 -22.39 -21.00
N VAL A 1186 -1.25 -22.15 -21.08
CA VAL A 1186 -0.66 -21.36 -22.17
C VAL A 1186 -0.71 -22.20 -23.45
N LYS A 1187 -1.49 -21.77 -24.44
CA LYS A 1187 -1.67 -22.41 -25.75
C LYS A 1187 -1.46 -21.39 -26.85
#